data_AF-A0A3D2J854-F1
#
_entry.id   AF-A0A3D2J854-F1
#
_cell.length_a   1.000
_cell.length_b   1.000
_cell.length_c   1.000
_cell.angle_alpha   90.00
_cell.angle_beta   90.00
_cell.angle_gamma   90.00
#
_symmetry.space_group_name_H-M   'P 1'
#
loop_
_entity.id
_entity.type
_entity.pdbx_description
1 polymer ?
#
loop_
_entity_poly.entity_id
_entity_poly.type
_entity_poly.pdbx_seq_one_letter_code
_entity_poly.pdbx_strand_id
1 'polypeptide(L)'
;MSSSYKPTPEQQEQESKEKWAQLRNYRSLHGEQTLASPPASPASPSSQVPQTPVAPMTQPDPSLKGQGGRAFEPPYKGTGYAHRPAPTVRTQQRPEVEGNNVVLYRSSNFYLRTVNRVGQKVAPLHRPAGYVKTMADQQVQRMEATETRVMPNVAPINPKKKGQIPVPGWFEAIVIVAGLLVVLVVHALNMFNYPRYELDEGTYISSAWAILHGLITPYAYGYGHPPLAWIQIAAWIQFTGGFFTFGNALNSGRVLMLIYAVASALLVYLIVRRMGMSRSVALLAMALFSLSPLSVDYQRQILLDNIAVFWFLLSIYLLAVGNSRLGYIAGASIAFGISILSKEVMVLFIPGMIYAAWLHSTKFQRKFALVSFIYAFTAIGSMFILMAILRGELFPDTWNIPFNTHQHLSLLDTYLSQVKRTQSEGSFANAWQSWISQDKWLVLIGIASLGFNLVMGWWNRKQLLFALLAMSFWVLIVRGGVVLPFYYIPIIPLAAINIALMVNTISGWVGKLLHFDFIRAVLVLALVLCIFPYYYYIGGYTYAFTQHPTSAQDQAMTWVRDNVPNSAFIVINSYLYMDLRTDGGAGVGDGAPYPYAHVYFNVATDPTIYQQLLDNNYDRIDYIVADSEMINDINNDPVTYKIILQALKASVLRVEYKTDDQNSQIDIKIYQVVHKYPQPIVYGSGTSHEIAQSTMPIDRRNYVG
;
A
#
# COMPACT_ATOMS: atom_id res chain seq x y z
N MET A 1 -22.83 -39.47 -25.38
CA MET A 1 -23.46 -38.96 -26.62
C MET A 1 -24.59 -38.03 -26.22
N SER A 2 -24.37 -36.72 -26.32
CA SER A 2 -25.37 -35.68 -26.04
C SER A 2 -25.13 -34.59 -27.07
N SER A 3 -26.09 -34.45 -27.99
CA SER A 3 -26.05 -33.61 -29.18
C SER A 3 -26.26 -32.14 -28.81
N SER A 4 -25.30 -31.29 -29.17
CA SER A 4 -25.42 -29.83 -29.09
C SER A 4 -26.48 -29.36 -30.09
N TYR A 5 -27.68 -29.06 -29.60
CA TYR A 5 -28.75 -28.45 -30.38
C TYR A 5 -28.50 -26.94 -30.46
N LYS A 6 -28.22 -26.41 -31.66
CA LYS A 6 -28.20 -24.97 -31.92
C LYS A 6 -29.63 -24.54 -32.31
N PRO A 7 -30.22 -23.55 -31.63
CA PRO A 7 -31.55 -23.06 -31.99
C PRO A 7 -31.54 -22.44 -33.39
N THR A 8 -32.62 -22.66 -34.13
CA THR A 8 -32.79 -22.10 -35.48
C THR A 8 -33.00 -20.58 -35.40
N PRO A 9 -32.73 -19.83 -36.50
CA PRO A 9 -32.92 -18.38 -36.53
C PRO A 9 -34.33 -17.92 -36.13
N GLU A 10 -35.36 -18.71 -36.45
CA GLU A 10 -36.75 -18.44 -36.03
C GLU A 10 -36.92 -18.56 -34.51
N GLN A 11 -36.27 -19.53 -33.86
CA GLN A 11 -36.31 -19.67 -32.40
C GLN A 11 -35.60 -18.51 -31.69
N GLN A 12 -34.50 -18.01 -32.27
CA GLN A 12 -33.81 -16.82 -31.75
C GLN A 12 -34.65 -15.55 -31.92
N GLU A 13 -35.40 -15.44 -33.02
CA GLU A 13 -36.32 -14.31 -33.24
C GLU A 13 -37.51 -14.35 -32.27
N GLN A 14 -37.99 -15.54 -31.92
CA GLN A 14 -39.08 -15.72 -30.96
C GLN A 14 -38.65 -15.39 -29.53
N GLU A 15 -37.46 -15.85 -29.10
CA GLU A 15 -36.86 -15.47 -27.80
C GLU A 15 -36.60 -13.96 -27.71
N SER A 16 -36.17 -13.34 -28.81
CA SER A 16 -36.00 -11.88 -28.91
C SER A 16 -37.34 -11.17 -28.70
N LYS A 17 -38.40 -11.60 -29.38
CA LYS A 17 -39.74 -11.00 -29.25
C LYS A 17 -40.30 -11.14 -27.83
N GLU A 18 -40.07 -12.26 -27.16
CA GLU A 18 -40.47 -12.48 -25.76
C GLU A 18 -39.69 -11.59 -24.78
N LYS A 19 -38.37 -11.46 -24.94
CA LYS A 19 -37.56 -10.50 -24.14
C LYS A 19 -38.02 -9.06 -24.32
N TRP A 20 -38.38 -8.67 -25.55
CA TRP A 20 -38.93 -7.34 -25.84
C TRP A 20 -40.37 -7.13 -25.33
N ALA A 21 -41.15 -8.21 -25.15
CA ALA A 21 -42.46 -8.13 -24.49
C ALA A 21 -42.32 -7.97 -22.97
N GLN A 22 -41.38 -8.68 -22.34
CA GLN A 22 -41.08 -8.54 -20.90
C GLN A 22 -40.57 -7.14 -20.54
N LEU A 23 -39.71 -6.54 -21.39
CA LEU A 23 -39.23 -5.17 -21.19
C LEU A 23 -40.31 -4.10 -21.36
N ARG A 24 -41.36 -4.38 -22.16
CA ARG A 24 -42.52 -3.48 -22.31
C ARG A 24 -43.45 -3.52 -21.08
N ASN A 25 -43.65 -4.68 -20.47
CA ASN A 25 -44.39 -4.79 -19.21
C ASN A 25 -43.65 -4.18 -18.01
N TYR A 26 -42.32 -4.16 -18.02
CA TYR A 26 -41.53 -3.49 -16.99
C TYR A 26 -41.65 -1.96 -17.03
N ARG A 27 -41.93 -1.39 -18.22
CA ARG A 27 -42.14 0.05 -18.42
C ARG A 27 -43.54 0.56 -18.05
N SER A 28 -44.56 -0.31 -17.95
CA SER A 28 -45.92 0.10 -17.55
C SER A 28 -46.15 0.07 -16.04
N LEU A 29 -45.23 -0.48 -15.25
CA LEU A 29 -45.32 -0.60 -13.79
C LEU A 29 -44.60 0.52 -13.01
N HIS A 30 -43.84 1.38 -13.69
CA HIS A 30 -43.11 2.49 -13.07
C HIS A 30 -43.35 3.78 -13.86
N GLY A 31 -44.28 4.60 -13.35
CA GLY A 31 -44.72 5.87 -13.95
C GLY A 31 -43.62 6.90 -14.17
N GLU A 32 -43.85 7.75 -15.17
CA GLU A 32 -42.90 8.69 -15.80
C GLU A 32 -42.42 9.86 -14.91
N GLN A 33 -41.18 10.30 -15.17
CA GLN A 33 -40.82 11.71 -15.17
C GLN A 33 -40.19 12.07 -16.53
N THR A 34 -40.69 13.16 -17.11
CA THR A 34 -40.45 13.64 -18.47
C THR A 34 -39.14 14.42 -18.62
N LEU A 35 -38.35 14.13 -19.67
CA LEU A 35 -37.36 15.06 -20.23
C LEU A 35 -37.41 14.98 -21.78
N ALA A 36 -37.27 16.16 -22.39
CA ALA A 36 -37.74 16.55 -23.71
C ALA A 36 -37.09 15.87 -24.94
N SER A 37 -37.86 15.88 -26.05
CA SER A 37 -37.55 15.29 -27.36
C SER A 37 -36.32 15.88 -28.08
N PRO A 38 -35.57 15.08 -28.86
CA PRO A 38 -34.54 15.58 -29.77
C PRO A 38 -35.10 15.94 -31.16
N PRO A 39 -34.63 17.01 -31.83
CA PRO A 39 -34.95 17.26 -33.24
C PRO A 39 -34.02 16.50 -34.20
N ALA A 40 -34.55 16.27 -35.40
CA ALA A 40 -34.04 15.41 -36.46
C ALA A 40 -32.72 15.86 -37.12
N SER A 41 -32.02 14.89 -37.71
CA SER A 41 -30.83 15.05 -38.56
C SER A 41 -31.07 15.85 -39.84
N PRO A 42 -30.06 16.57 -40.34
CA PRO A 42 -29.95 16.88 -41.76
C PRO A 42 -28.67 16.31 -42.40
N ALA A 43 -28.79 16.04 -43.69
CA ALA A 43 -27.83 15.43 -44.59
C ALA A 43 -26.72 16.40 -45.10
N SER A 44 -25.62 15.78 -45.54
CA SER A 44 -24.57 16.15 -46.52
C SER A 44 -24.16 17.62 -46.73
N PRO A 45 -22.86 17.98 -46.61
CA PRO A 45 -22.38 19.33 -46.88
C PRO A 45 -21.97 19.53 -48.35
N SER A 46 -22.56 20.54 -48.99
CA SER A 46 -22.06 21.22 -50.19
C SER A 46 -21.39 22.56 -49.82
N SER A 47 -20.29 22.84 -50.51
CA SER A 47 -19.45 24.04 -50.49
C SER A 47 -20.19 25.38 -50.57
N GLN A 48 -19.81 26.36 -49.73
CA GLN A 48 -19.68 27.78 -50.10
C GLN A 48 -19.00 28.60 -48.98
N VAL A 49 -18.08 29.47 -49.39
CA VAL A 49 -17.22 30.35 -48.57
C VAL A 49 -17.97 31.65 -48.20
N PRO A 50 -17.85 32.19 -46.97
CA PRO A 50 -18.26 33.57 -46.68
C PRO A 50 -17.08 34.54 -46.56
N GLN A 51 -17.26 35.70 -47.17
CA GLN A 51 -16.38 36.87 -47.22
C GLN A 51 -16.38 37.64 -45.90
N THR A 52 -15.22 38.21 -45.53
CA THR A 52 -15.03 39.15 -44.41
C THR A 52 -15.42 40.59 -44.79
N PRO A 53 -15.98 41.41 -43.88
CA PRO A 53 -16.27 42.82 -44.14
C PRO A 53 -15.03 43.73 -43.95
N VAL A 54 -14.99 44.80 -44.73
CA VAL A 54 -13.99 45.87 -44.75
C VAL A 54 -14.55 47.13 -44.06
N ALA A 55 -13.73 47.82 -43.25
CA ALA A 55 -13.57 49.29 -43.17
C ALA A 55 -12.80 49.72 -41.87
N PRO A 56 -12.20 50.93 -41.78
CA PRO A 56 -11.47 51.69 -42.80
C PRO A 56 -10.07 52.18 -42.31
N MET A 57 -9.29 52.70 -43.26
CA MET A 57 -7.93 53.22 -43.15
C MET A 57 -7.82 54.56 -42.40
N THR A 58 -6.74 54.74 -41.64
CA THR A 58 -6.19 56.05 -41.24
C THR A 58 -4.79 56.23 -41.85
N GLN A 59 -4.59 57.38 -42.53
CA GLN A 59 -3.34 57.80 -43.16
C GLN A 59 -2.33 58.39 -42.16
N PRO A 60 -1.03 58.46 -42.50
CA PRO A 60 0.04 58.88 -41.59
C PRO A 60 0.32 60.39 -41.64
N ASP A 61 0.74 60.93 -40.49
CA ASP A 61 1.22 62.31 -40.31
C ASP A 61 2.75 62.38 -40.49
N PRO A 62 3.31 63.27 -41.34
CA PRO A 62 4.75 63.43 -41.52
C PRO A 62 5.25 64.76 -40.94
N SER A 63 5.93 64.74 -39.79
CA SER A 63 6.83 65.84 -39.42
C SER A 63 7.81 65.45 -38.30
N LEU A 64 9.12 65.49 -38.58
CA LEU A 64 10.07 66.42 -37.97
C LEU A 64 11.51 66.12 -38.40
N LYS A 65 12.17 67.22 -38.80
CA LYS A 65 13.56 67.37 -39.26
C LYS A 65 14.55 67.52 -38.09
N GLY A 66 15.83 67.28 -38.40
CA GLY A 66 17.01 67.86 -37.71
C GLY A 66 17.86 66.83 -36.98
N GLN A 67 19.19 66.90 -36.90
CA GLN A 67 20.22 67.77 -37.51
C GLN A 67 21.59 67.17 -37.08
N GLY A 68 22.57 67.13 -38.00
CA GLY A 68 23.99 67.49 -37.80
C GLY A 68 24.89 66.78 -36.76
N GLY A 69 26.11 66.40 -37.19
CA GLY A 69 27.27 66.30 -36.28
C GLY A 69 28.40 65.39 -36.76
N ARG A 70 29.58 65.95 -37.07
CA ARG A 70 30.73 65.34 -37.77
C ARG A 70 31.76 64.64 -36.86
N ALA A 71 32.43 63.64 -37.46
CA ALA A 71 33.88 63.28 -37.48
C ALA A 71 34.74 63.27 -36.20
N PHE A 72 35.58 62.22 -36.04
CA PHE A 72 37.05 62.26 -35.84
C PHE A 72 37.61 60.83 -35.54
N GLU A 73 38.57 60.34 -36.33
CA GLU A 73 39.60 59.34 -35.95
C GLU A 73 40.75 60.06 -35.18
N PRO A 74 41.82 59.44 -34.59
CA PRO A 74 42.21 58.04 -34.28
C PRO A 74 42.60 57.95 -32.74
N PRO A 75 43.49 57.10 -32.15
CA PRO A 75 44.39 56.04 -32.65
C PRO A 75 44.52 54.75 -31.81
N TYR A 76 45.27 53.80 -32.38
CA TYR A 76 45.82 52.58 -31.77
C TYR A 76 46.77 52.89 -30.58
N LYS A 77 46.61 52.16 -29.47
CA LYS A 77 47.69 51.67 -28.57
C LYS A 77 47.14 50.62 -27.61
N GLY A 78 47.82 49.48 -27.52
CA GLY A 78 47.40 48.31 -26.76
C GLY A 78 47.63 48.41 -25.25
N THR A 79 47.05 47.46 -24.52
CA THR A 79 47.57 46.85 -23.28
C THR A 79 46.71 45.62 -22.96
N GLY A 80 47.36 44.56 -22.49
CA GLY A 80 46.79 43.22 -22.43
C GLY A 80 45.73 42.99 -21.36
N TYR A 81 44.95 41.94 -21.57
CA TYR A 81 44.24 41.22 -20.51
C TYR A 81 44.37 39.70 -20.71
N ALA A 82 44.56 39.05 -19.58
CA ALA A 82 44.96 37.67 -19.38
C ALA A 82 44.04 36.63 -20.04
N HIS A 83 44.67 35.54 -20.50
CA HIS A 83 44.03 34.28 -20.87
C HIS A 83 43.16 33.74 -19.72
N ARG A 84 41.83 33.76 -19.89
CA ARG A 84 40.94 32.83 -19.18
C ARG A 84 41.03 31.46 -19.87
N PRO A 85 41.35 30.36 -19.17
CA PRO A 85 41.30 29.05 -19.79
C PRO A 85 39.87 28.73 -20.20
N ALA A 86 39.70 28.30 -21.45
CA ALA A 86 38.44 27.83 -21.99
C ALA A 86 37.88 26.68 -21.13
N PRO A 87 36.55 26.59 -20.94
CA PRO A 87 35.96 25.49 -20.21
C PRO A 87 36.30 24.17 -20.93
N THR A 88 36.87 23.23 -20.19
CA THR A 88 37.11 21.86 -20.61
C THR A 88 35.84 21.27 -21.20
N VAL A 89 35.83 21.11 -22.52
CA VAL A 89 34.76 20.43 -23.26
C VAL A 89 34.71 18.99 -22.75
N ARG A 90 33.70 18.72 -21.92
CA ARG A 90 33.25 17.36 -21.58
C ARG A 90 33.13 16.60 -22.90
N THR A 91 33.94 15.58 -23.09
CA THR A 91 33.93 14.70 -24.27
C THR A 91 32.51 14.14 -24.42
N GLN A 92 31.68 14.80 -25.22
CA GLN A 92 30.42 14.24 -25.68
C GLN A 92 30.81 12.99 -26.46
N GLN A 93 30.33 11.82 -25.99
CA GLN A 93 30.48 10.58 -26.72
C GLN A 93 30.00 10.81 -28.14
N ARG A 94 30.94 10.80 -29.11
CA ARG A 94 30.60 10.93 -30.52
C ARG A 94 29.64 9.80 -30.87
N PRO A 95 28.55 10.07 -31.60
CA PRO A 95 27.65 9.02 -32.06
C PRO A 95 28.44 7.94 -32.79
N GLU A 96 28.09 6.69 -32.54
CA GLU A 96 28.69 5.54 -33.23
C GLU A 96 28.18 5.57 -34.68
N VAL A 97 29.10 5.86 -35.60
CA VAL A 97 28.82 5.93 -37.04
C VAL A 97 29.26 4.61 -37.66
N GLU A 98 28.30 3.89 -38.23
CA GLU A 98 28.51 2.59 -38.88
C GLU A 98 28.19 2.76 -40.37
N GLY A 99 29.23 2.98 -41.18
CA GLY A 99 29.09 3.39 -42.59
C GLY A 99 28.45 4.77 -42.72
N ASN A 100 27.38 4.88 -43.51
CA ASN A 100 26.64 6.13 -43.75
C ASN A 100 25.49 6.36 -42.75
N ASN A 101 25.43 5.63 -41.65
CA ASN A 101 24.34 5.70 -40.68
C ASN A 101 24.84 6.05 -39.27
N VAL A 102 24.10 6.92 -38.59
CA VAL A 102 24.23 7.17 -37.15
C VAL A 102 23.33 6.20 -36.40
N VAL A 103 23.90 5.42 -35.48
CA VAL A 103 23.11 4.56 -34.60
C VAL A 103 22.49 5.42 -33.49
N LEU A 104 21.17 5.60 -33.54
CA LEU A 104 20.41 6.37 -32.55
C LEU A 104 20.10 5.56 -31.29
N TYR A 105 19.91 4.25 -31.45
CA TYR A 105 19.56 3.36 -30.35
C TYR A 105 19.98 1.91 -30.65
N ARG A 106 20.51 1.20 -29.66
CA ARG A 106 20.87 -0.23 -29.75
C ARG A 106 20.48 -0.98 -28.48
N SER A 107 19.60 -1.97 -28.62
CA SER A 107 19.24 -2.95 -27.59
C SER A 107 19.64 -4.36 -28.02
N SER A 108 19.38 -5.38 -27.20
CA SER A 108 19.74 -6.78 -27.51
C SER A 108 19.08 -7.29 -28.80
N ASN A 109 17.86 -6.82 -29.09
CA ASN A 109 17.02 -7.34 -30.18
C ASN A 109 16.47 -6.24 -31.11
N PHE A 110 16.91 -4.99 -30.95
CA PHE A 110 16.39 -3.86 -31.71
C PHE A 110 17.47 -2.80 -31.88
N TYR A 111 17.65 -2.30 -33.10
CA TYR A 111 18.51 -1.17 -33.40
C TYR A 111 17.78 -0.14 -34.26
N LEU A 112 17.91 1.13 -33.90
CA LEU A 112 17.41 2.27 -34.65
C LEU A 112 18.62 2.99 -35.25
N ARG A 113 18.65 3.09 -36.58
CA ARG A 113 19.66 3.82 -37.33
C ARG A 113 19.00 4.96 -38.08
N THR A 114 19.69 6.09 -38.21
CA THR A 114 19.33 7.14 -39.16
C THR A 114 20.49 7.38 -40.12
N VAL A 115 20.21 7.90 -41.31
CA VAL A 115 21.25 8.20 -42.29
C VAL A 115 22.04 9.41 -41.82
N ASN A 116 23.36 9.28 -41.74
CA ASN A 116 24.29 10.34 -41.42
C ASN A 116 24.38 11.31 -42.60
N ARG A 117 23.47 12.28 -42.67
CA ARG A 117 23.55 13.37 -43.65
C ARG A 117 24.43 14.49 -43.10
N VAL A 118 25.74 14.25 -43.03
CA VAL A 118 26.70 15.33 -42.76
C VAL A 118 26.69 16.25 -43.98
N GLY A 119 26.24 17.49 -43.81
CA GLY A 119 26.35 18.54 -44.84
C GLY A 119 25.09 18.87 -45.65
N GLN A 120 23.97 18.14 -45.52
CA GLN A 120 22.72 18.54 -46.16
C GLN A 120 21.79 19.28 -45.19
N LYS A 121 22.04 20.58 -45.00
CA LYS A 121 20.99 21.51 -44.58
C LYS A 121 20.10 21.80 -45.78
N VAL A 122 19.11 20.93 -46.03
CA VAL A 122 18.02 21.28 -46.93
C VAL A 122 16.84 21.67 -46.06
N ALA A 123 16.54 22.97 -45.99
CA ALA A 123 15.36 23.50 -45.34
C ALA A 123 14.12 22.73 -45.86
N PRO A 124 13.32 22.06 -45.02
CA PRO A 124 12.30 21.12 -45.51
C PRO A 124 11.12 21.78 -46.24
N LEU A 125 11.08 23.12 -46.35
CA LEU A 125 9.91 23.87 -46.81
C LEU A 125 10.17 24.87 -47.96
N HIS A 126 11.38 24.89 -48.55
CA HIS A 126 11.65 25.74 -49.73
C HIS A 126 11.31 25.07 -51.07
N ARG A 127 10.37 24.11 -51.10
CA ARG A 127 9.75 23.75 -52.39
C ARG A 127 8.51 24.61 -52.57
N PRO A 128 8.49 25.55 -53.53
CA PRO A 128 7.28 26.28 -53.86
C PRO A 128 6.26 25.28 -54.39
N ALA A 129 5.29 24.91 -53.56
CA ALA A 129 4.08 24.26 -54.03
C ALA A 129 3.12 25.37 -54.47
N GLY A 130 3.07 25.65 -55.78
CA GLY A 130 2.11 26.56 -56.38
C GLY A 130 2.38 28.05 -56.17
N TYR A 131 1.55 28.87 -56.84
CA TYR A 131 1.66 30.30 -57.12
C TYR A 131 1.72 31.24 -55.89
N VAL A 132 2.70 31.08 -55.00
CA VAL A 132 2.98 32.07 -53.94
C VAL A 132 4.42 32.56 -54.13
N LYS A 133 4.55 33.79 -54.65
CA LYS A 133 5.86 34.37 -55.01
C LYS A 133 6.62 34.99 -53.82
N THR A 134 5.99 35.22 -52.68
CA THR A 134 6.65 35.78 -51.49
C THR A 134 5.87 35.42 -50.22
N MET A 135 6.54 34.82 -49.24
CA MET A 135 6.02 34.71 -47.87
C MET A 135 6.37 35.99 -47.10
N ALA A 136 5.44 36.51 -46.31
CA ALA A 136 5.67 37.70 -45.49
C ALA A 136 6.74 37.42 -44.40
N ASP A 137 7.64 38.38 -44.15
CA ASP A 137 8.76 38.23 -43.21
C ASP A 137 8.33 37.84 -41.78
N GLN A 138 7.15 38.27 -41.34
CA GLN A 138 6.59 37.86 -40.04
C GLN A 138 6.25 36.37 -39.98
N GLN A 139 5.89 35.76 -41.12
CA GLN A 139 5.56 34.35 -41.22
C GLN A 139 6.84 33.51 -41.29
N VAL A 140 7.87 34.02 -41.97
CA VAL A 140 9.23 33.47 -41.94
C VAL A 140 9.77 33.51 -40.50
N GLN A 141 9.66 34.64 -39.80
CA GLN A 141 10.09 34.76 -38.39
C GLN A 141 9.28 33.87 -37.44
N ARG A 142 7.97 33.70 -37.65
CA ARG A 142 7.18 32.72 -36.88
C ARG A 142 7.63 31.29 -37.15
N MET A 143 7.97 30.96 -38.40
CA MET A 143 8.44 29.63 -38.78
C MET A 143 9.86 29.36 -38.26
N GLU A 144 10.76 30.34 -38.30
CA GLU A 144 12.10 30.26 -37.69
C GLU A 144 12.04 30.20 -36.14
N ALA A 145 11.10 30.92 -35.53
CA ALA A 145 10.78 30.80 -34.10
C ALA A 145 10.13 29.44 -33.76
N THR A 146 9.54 28.76 -34.74
CA THR A 146 9.01 27.40 -34.58
C THR A 146 10.13 26.35 -34.80
N GLU A 147 11.07 26.60 -35.72
CA GLU A 147 12.27 25.76 -35.96
C GLU A 147 13.30 25.83 -34.82
N THR A 148 13.24 26.86 -33.95
CA THR A 148 14.00 26.90 -32.69
C THR A 148 13.45 25.97 -31.59
N ARG A 149 12.34 25.24 -31.84
CA ARG A 149 12.14 23.91 -31.23
C ARG A 149 13.02 22.89 -31.94
N VAL A 150 14.33 23.11 -31.84
CA VAL A 150 15.35 22.10 -32.13
C VAL A 150 14.91 20.82 -31.41
N MET A 151 14.78 19.69 -32.13
CA MET A 151 14.66 18.40 -31.46
C MET A 151 15.79 18.36 -30.42
N PRO A 152 15.47 18.29 -29.11
CA PRO A 152 16.49 18.36 -28.09
C PRO A 152 17.51 17.31 -28.44
N ASN A 153 18.78 17.71 -28.52
CA ASN A 153 19.93 16.86 -28.84
C ASN A 153 19.65 15.49 -28.21
N VAL A 154 19.28 14.50 -29.03
CA VAL A 154 18.72 13.24 -28.55
C VAL A 154 19.89 12.45 -27.99
N ALA A 155 20.31 12.82 -26.78
CA ALA A 155 21.11 11.96 -25.97
C ALA A 155 20.32 10.66 -25.83
N PRO A 156 20.94 9.49 -26.07
CA PRO A 156 20.23 8.22 -26.02
C PRO A 156 19.41 8.15 -24.73
N ILE A 157 18.10 7.93 -24.88
CA ILE A 157 17.21 7.66 -23.76
C ILE A 157 17.62 6.30 -23.21
N ASN A 158 18.52 6.30 -22.21
CA ASN A 158 19.30 5.16 -21.71
C ASN A 158 20.51 4.79 -22.59
N PRO A 159 21.66 5.48 -22.48
CA PRO A 159 22.90 4.87 -22.95
C PRO A 159 23.11 3.56 -22.18
N LYS A 160 23.22 2.42 -22.89
CA LYS A 160 23.72 1.18 -22.28
C LYS A 160 25.05 1.54 -21.61
N LYS A 161 25.14 1.40 -20.29
CA LYS A 161 26.42 1.49 -19.59
C LYS A 161 27.31 0.40 -20.20
N LYS A 162 28.36 0.81 -20.93
CA LYS A 162 29.26 -0.06 -21.71
C LYS A 162 29.98 -1.16 -20.90
N GLY A 163 29.76 -1.29 -19.60
CA GLY A 163 30.43 -2.26 -18.72
C GLY A 163 29.55 -3.37 -18.13
N GLN A 164 28.29 -3.54 -18.56
CA GLN A 164 27.43 -4.59 -17.99
C GLN A 164 27.48 -5.86 -18.84
N ILE A 165 27.89 -6.98 -18.24
CA ILE A 165 27.78 -8.31 -18.84
C ILE A 165 26.31 -8.53 -19.26
N PRO A 166 26.02 -8.81 -20.54
CA PRO A 166 24.67 -9.00 -21.01
C PRO A 166 24.12 -10.33 -20.46
N VAL A 167 23.25 -10.24 -19.46
CA VAL A 167 22.48 -11.38 -18.96
C VAL A 167 21.17 -11.49 -19.74
N PRO A 168 20.84 -12.64 -20.34
CA PRO A 168 19.56 -12.85 -21.00
C PRO A 168 18.39 -12.64 -20.04
N GLY A 169 17.29 -12.07 -20.53
CA GLY A 169 16.11 -11.79 -19.70
C GLY A 169 15.47 -13.04 -19.11
N TRP A 170 15.47 -14.17 -19.83
CA TRP A 170 14.95 -15.44 -19.34
C TRP A 170 15.74 -15.97 -18.14
N PHE A 171 17.07 -15.81 -18.15
CA PHE A 171 17.93 -16.24 -17.04
C PHE A 171 17.70 -15.36 -15.80
N GLU A 172 17.58 -14.04 -15.98
CA GLU A 172 17.19 -13.12 -14.90
C GLU A 172 15.83 -13.51 -14.32
N ALA A 173 14.85 -13.84 -15.16
CA ALA A 173 13.55 -14.31 -14.70
C ALA A 173 13.64 -15.61 -13.89
N ILE A 174 14.41 -16.61 -14.33
CA ILE A 174 14.61 -17.86 -13.58
C ILE A 174 15.21 -17.58 -12.19
N VAL A 175 16.25 -16.74 -12.11
CA VAL A 175 16.88 -16.40 -10.82
C VAL A 175 15.91 -15.68 -9.89
N ILE A 176 15.09 -14.77 -10.42
CA ILE A 176 14.05 -14.09 -9.63
C ILE A 176 13.01 -15.09 -9.13
N VAL A 177 12.50 -15.96 -10.02
CA VAL A 177 11.51 -16.97 -9.65
C VAL A 177 12.08 -17.93 -8.59
N ALA A 178 13.32 -18.39 -8.75
CA ALA A 178 13.98 -19.22 -7.74
C ALA A 178 14.11 -18.49 -6.39
N GLY A 179 14.49 -17.21 -6.41
CA GLY A 179 14.53 -16.38 -5.20
C GLY A 179 13.16 -16.22 -4.55
N LEU A 180 12.11 -15.97 -5.33
CA LEU A 180 10.74 -15.87 -4.82
C LEU A 180 10.22 -17.21 -4.28
N LEU A 181 10.62 -18.34 -4.86
CA LEU A 181 10.32 -19.67 -4.30
C LEU A 181 10.99 -19.87 -2.94
N VAL A 182 12.24 -19.41 -2.78
CA VAL A 182 12.89 -19.41 -1.45
C VAL A 182 12.11 -18.55 -0.46
N VAL A 183 11.69 -17.34 -0.86
CA VAL A 183 10.84 -16.48 -0.01
C VAL A 183 9.54 -17.18 0.36
N LEU A 184 8.83 -17.75 -0.61
CA LEU A 184 7.59 -18.48 -0.40
C LEU A 184 7.79 -19.62 0.61
N VAL A 185 8.82 -20.45 0.43
CA VAL A 185 9.10 -21.58 1.32
C VAL A 185 9.45 -21.11 2.73
N VAL A 186 10.34 -20.11 2.86
CA VAL A 186 10.73 -19.56 4.17
C VAL A 186 9.54 -18.96 4.90
N HIS A 187 8.61 -18.30 4.21
CA HIS A 187 7.43 -17.72 4.85
C HIS A 187 6.31 -18.73 5.09
N ALA A 188 6.16 -19.76 4.26
CA ALA A 188 5.11 -20.77 4.39
C ALA A 188 5.43 -21.88 5.40
N LEU A 189 6.70 -22.28 5.52
CA LEU A 189 7.10 -23.34 6.45
C LEU A 189 6.76 -22.95 7.88
N ASN A 190 5.98 -23.79 8.55
CA ASN A 190 5.55 -23.61 9.94
C ASN A 190 4.67 -22.36 10.19
N MET A 191 4.11 -21.71 9.15
CA MET A 191 3.40 -20.43 9.32
C MET A 191 2.10 -20.52 10.15
N PHE A 192 1.47 -21.69 10.20
CA PHE A 192 0.28 -21.93 11.00
C PHE A 192 0.60 -22.23 12.47
N ASN A 193 1.85 -22.58 12.78
CA ASN A 193 2.27 -22.80 14.16
C ASN A 193 3.10 -21.64 14.72
N TYR A 194 3.73 -20.85 13.85
CA TYR A 194 4.53 -19.69 14.23
C TYR A 194 4.35 -18.52 13.25
N PRO A 195 4.16 -17.28 13.75
CA PRO A 195 4.14 -16.92 15.18
C PRO A 195 2.80 -17.27 15.84
N ARG A 196 2.68 -16.97 17.13
CA ARG A 196 1.42 -17.09 17.87
C ARG A 196 0.31 -16.26 17.21
N TYR A 197 -0.95 -16.59 17.48
CA TYR A 197 -2.05 -15.74 17.04
C TYR A 197 -2.14 -14.50 17.93
N GLU A 198 -2.20 -13.33 17.30
CA GLU A 198 -2.27 -12.04 17.99
C GLU A 198 -3.69 -11.47 18.04
N LEU A 199 -3.91 -10.53 18.97
CA LEU A 199 -5.18 -9.81 19.13
C LEU A 199 -5.59 -9.06 17.85
N ASP A 200 -4.64 -8.42 17.16
CA ASP A 200 -4.93 -7.68 15.94
C ASP A 200 -5.37 -8.62 14.80
N GLU A 201 -4.80 -9.82 14.71
CA GLU A 201 -5.17 -10.81 13.69
C GLU A 201 -6.65 -11.21 13.81
N GLY A 202 -7.09 -11.52 15.03
CA GLY A 202 -8.48 -11.86 15.32
C GLY A 202 -9.44 -10.68 15.07
N THR A 203 -9.01 -9.47 15.42
CA THR A 203 -9.80 -8.24 15.19
C THR A 203 -10.03 -8.00 13.70
N TYR A 204 -9.01 -8.20 12.86
CA TYR A 204 -9.15 -7.94 11.42
C TYR A 204 -9.91 -9.04 10.69
N ILE A 205 -9.77 -10.31 11.08
CA ILE A 205 -10.57 -11.41 10.52
C ILE A 205 -12.05 -11.26 10.92
N SER A 206 -12.34 -10.92 12.18
CA SER A 206 -13.72 -10.67 12.61
C SER A 206 -14.34 -9.45 11.94
N SER A 207 -13.55 -8.40 11.66
CA SER A 207 -13.99 -7.26 10.85
C SER A 207 -14.28 -7.66 9.40
N ALA A 208 -13.46 -8.54 8.82
CA ALA A 208 -13.73 -9.10 7.49
C ALA A 208 -15.05 -9.90 7.47
N TRP A 209 -15.33 -10.69 8.52
CA TRP A 209 -16.63 -11.35 8.68
C TRP A 209 -17.77 -10.34 8.74
N ALA A 210 -17.63 -9.29 9.54
CA ALA A 210 -18.64 -8.24 9.67
C ALA A 210 -18.96 -7.58 8.31
N ILE A 211 -17.94 -7.32 7.48
CA ILE A 211 -18.11 -6.79 6.11
C ILE A 211 -18.93 -7.72 5.22
N LEU A 212 -18.69 -9.04 5.30
CA LEU A 212 -19.47 -10.01 4.54
C LEU A 212 -20.94 -10.08 5.01
N HIS A 213 -21.25 -9.54 6.19
CA HIS A 213 -22.60 -9.47 6.76
C HIS A 213 -23.19 -8.05 6.74
N GLY A 214 -22.61 -7.13 5.95
CA GLY A 214 -23.17 -5.79 5.75
C GLY A 214 -22.78 -4.77 6.83
N LEU A 215 -21.82 -5.09 7.69
CA LEU A 215 -21.27 -4.19 8.72
C LEU A 215 -19.83 -3.74 8.40
N ILE A 216 -19.25 -2.91 9.26
CA ILE A 216 -17.81 -2.57 9.19
C ILE A 216 -17.00 -3.40 10.19
N THR A 217 -17.51 -3.57 11.41
CA THR A 217 -16.92 -4.34 12.51
C THR A 217 -18.03 -5.10 13.25
N PRO A 218 -17.73 -6.18 13.99
CA PRO A 218 -18.73 -6.90 14.79
C PRO A 218 -19.29 -6.08 15.97
N TYR A 219 -18.57 -5.03 16.36
CA TYR A 219 -18.91 -4.08 17.41
C TYR A 219 -19.07 -2.68 16.82
N ALA A 220 -19.39 -1.69 17.66
CA ALA A 220 -19.42 -0.29 17.26
C ALA A 220 -18.11 0.13 16.58
N TYR A 221 -18.22 0.75 15.40
CA TYR A 221 -17.06 1.12 14.61
C TYR A 221 -16.37 2.35 15.19
N GLY A 222 -15.23 2.14 15.85
CA GLY A 222 -14.51 3.19 16.57
C GLY A 222 -13.47 3.97 15.76
N TYR A 223 -13.50 3.94 14.43
CA TYR A 223 -12.60 4.73 13.55
C TYR A 223 -11.08 4.54 13.77
N GLY A 224 -10.66 3.51 14.50
CA GLY A 224 -9.24 3.25 14.78
C GLY A 224 -8.41 3.02 13.53
N HIS A 225 -8.99 2.33 12.53
CA HIS A 225 -8.40 2.06 11.23
C HIS A 225 -9.44 2.22 10.11
N PRO A 226 -9.05 2.70 8.92
CA PRO A 226 -9.94 2.67 7.76
C PRO A 226 -10.18 1.22 7.27
N PRO A 227 -11.35 0.93 6.68
CA PRO A 227 -11.80 -0.47 6.50
C PRO A 227 -11.23 -1.17 5.26
N LEU A 228 -10.42 -0.50 4.42
CA LEU A 228 -10.09 -1.04 3.09
C LEU A 228 -9.22 -2.29 3.17
N ALA A 229 -8.40 -2.44 4.20
CA ALA A 229 -7.65 -3.68 4.43
C ALA A 229 -8.58 -4.84 4.83
N TRP A 230 -9.59 -4.57 5.66
CA TRP A 230 -10.59 -5.58 6.04
C TRP A 230 -11.44 -6.01 4.85
N ILE A 231 -11.77 -5.09 3.94
CA ILE A 231 -12.47 -5.41 2.67
C ILE A 231 -11.62 -6.34 1.81
N GLN A 232 -10.30 -6.15 1.75
CA GLN A 232 -9.40 -7.04 1.01
C GLN A 232 -9.33 -8.44 1.63
N ILE A 233 -9.29 -8.51 2.96
CA ILE A 233 -9.36 -9.80 3.68
C ILE A 233 -10.71 -10.48 3.40
N ALA A 234 -11.82 -9.75 3.48
CA ALA A 234 -13.16 -10.27 3.20
C ALA A 234 -13.28 -10.82 1.77
N ALA A 235 -12.73 -10.10 0.78
CA ALA A 235 -12.71 -10.54 -0.61
C ALA A 235 -11.88 -11.83 -0.80
N TRP A 236 -10.73 -11.93 -0.12
CA TRP A 236 -9.92 -13.15 -0.11
C TRP A 236 -10.66 -14.35 0.47
N ILE A 237 -11.36 -14.15 1.60
CA ILE A 237 -12.14 -15.20 2.26
C ILE A 237 -13.25 -15.71 1.34
N GLN A 238 -14.01 -14.81 0.68
CA GLN A 238 -15.01 -15.23 -0.31
C GLN A 238 -14.38 -15.97 -1.49
N PHE A 239 -13.22 -15.50 -1.98
CA PHE A 239 -12.53 -16.11 -3.12
C PHE A 239 -12.01 -17.52 -2.82
N THR A 240 -11.61 -17.79 -1.57
CA THR A 240 -11.01 -19.06 -1.15
C THR A 240 -11.98 -20.07 -0.58
N GLY A 241 -13.29 -19.75 -0.52
CA GLY A 241 -14.32 -20.69 -0.11
C GLY A 241 -14.73 -20.61 1.37
N GLY A 242 -14.29 -19.60 2.11
CA GLY A 242 -14.75 -19.32 3.47
C GLY A 242 -13.64 -19.14 4.50
N PHE A 243 -14.03 -18.83 5.74
CA PHE A 243 -13.10 -18.55 6.83
C PHE A 243 -12.24 -19.76 7.20
N PHE A 244 -12.77 -20.97 7.05
CA PHE A 244 -12.15 -22.19 7.56
C PHE A 244 -11.48 -23.04 6.47
N THR A 245 -11.26 -22.49 5.26
CA THR A 245 -10.63 -23.21 4.13
C THR A 245 -9.26 -23.79 4.48
N PHE A 246 -8.47 -23.08 5.29
CA PHE A 246 -7.11 -23.46 5.67
C PHE A 246 -6.99 -23.88 7.14
N GLY A 247 -8.07 -24.43 7.72
CA GLY A 247 -8.14 -24.79 9.14
C GLY A 247 -8.92 -23.73 9.93
N ASN A 248 -8.32 -23.18 10.98
CA ASN A 248 -8.96 -22.08 11.72
C ASN A 248 -9.05 -20.78 10.90
N ALA A 249 -9.83 -19.82 11.37
CA ALA A 249 -10.12 -18.60 10.62
C ALA A 249 -8.87 -17.75 10.33
N LEU A 250 -7.92 -17.72 11.27
CA LEU A 250 -6.70 -16.93 11.15
C LEU A 250 -5.75 -17.53 10.11
N ASN A 251 -5.66 -18.86 10.01
CA ASN A 251 -4.82 -19.49 8.98
C ASN A 251 -5.21 -19.06 7.57
N SER A 252 -6.51 -18.91 7.29
CA SER A 252 -6.98 -18.39 6.00
C SER A 252 -6.49 -16.97 5.72
N GLY A 253 -6.46 -16.10 6.72
CA GLY A 253 -5.87 -14.77 6.61
C GLY A 253 -4.34 -14.78 6.43
N ARG A 254 -3.63 -15.68 7.11
CA ARG A 254 -2.16 -15.81 6.97
C ARG A 254 -1.72 -16.24 5.58
N VAL A 255 -2.52 -17.06 4.88
CA VAL A 255 -2.27 -17.41 3.47
C VAL A 255 -2.33 -16.16 2.57
N LEU A 256 -3.24 -15.22 2.84
CA LEU A 256 -3.26 -13.94 2.13
C LEU A 256 -1.98 -13.12 2.40
N MET A 257 -1.52 -13.10 3.64
CA MET A 257 -0.28 -12.38 4.02
C MET A 257 0.94 -12.95 3.32
N LEU A 258 1.01 -14.27 3.15
CA LEU A 258 2.06 -14.93 2.36
C LEU A 258 2.11 -14.41 0.91
N ILE A 259 0.95 -14.20 0.28
CA ILE A 259 0.88 -13.62 -1.08
C ILE A 259 1.42 -12.20 -1.08
N TYR A 260 1.02 -11.37 -0.11
CA TYR A 260 1.54 -10.01 0.03
C TYR A 260 3.06 -9.98 0.29
N ALA A 261 3.59 -10.91 1.09
CA ALA A 261 5.01 -11.02 1.37
C ALA A 261 5.83 -11.34 0.10
N VAL A 262 5.42 -12.35 -0.67
CA VAL A 262 6.08 -12.74 -1.93
C VAL A 262 5.96 -11.63 -2.98
N ALA A 263 4.79 -11.02 -3.12
CA ALA A 263 4.57 -9.93 -4.06
C ALA A 263 5.39 -8.67 -3.68
N SER A 264 5.48 -8.35 -2.39
CA SER A 264 6.31 -7.25 -1.89
C SER A 264 7.80 -7.52 -2.11
N ALA A 265 8.26 -8.77 -1.96
CA ALA A 265 9.64 -9.15 -2.25
C ALA A 265 10.01 -8.90 -3.72
N LEU A 266 9.11 -9.26 -4.64
CA LEU A 266 9.25 -8.94 -6.06
C LEU A 266 9.29 -7.43 -6.28
N LEU A 267 8.41 -6.66 -5.65
CA LEU A 267 8.40 -5.20 -5.77
C LEU A 267 9.70 -4.57 -5.27
N VAL A 268 10.24 -5.02 -4.12
CA VAL A 268 11.54 -4.56 -3.61
C VAL A 268 12.66 -4.81 -4.64
N TYR A 269 12.73 -6.02 -5.22
CA TYR A 269 13.67 -6.33 -6.30
C TYR A 269 13.49 -5.36 -7.48
N LEU A 270 12.26 -5.22 -7.97
CA LEU A 270 11.94 -4.42 -9.14
C LEU A 270 12.24 -2.94 -8.92
N ILE A 271 11.92 -2.38 -7.75
CA ILE A 271 12.22 -1.00 -7.38
C ILE A 271 13.73 -0.77 -7.47
N VAL A 272 14.54 -1.60 -6.82
CA VAL A 272 16.01 -1.47 -6.83
C VAL A 272 16.59 -1.59 -8.24
N ARG A 273 16.06 -2.49 -9.07
CA ARG A 273 16.42 -2.58 -10.50
C ARG A 273 16.07 -1.31 -11.27
N ARG A 274 14.87 -0.75 -11.06
CA ARG A 274 14.43 0.50 -11.72
C ARG A 274 15.20 1.73 -11.24
N MET A 275 15.80 1.69 -10.05
CA MET A 275 16.74 2.72 -9.61
C MET A 275 18.08 2.70 -10.38
N GLY A 276 18.35 1.67 -11.18
CA GLY A 276 19.54 1.53 -12.01
C GLY A 276 20.69 0.79 -11.31
N MET A 277 20.38 0.07 -10.24
CA MET A 277 21.33 -0.78 -9.51
C MET A 277 21.55 -2.12 -10.22
N SER A 278 22.61 -2.85 -9.85
CA SER A 278 22.88 -4.17 -10.43
C SER A 278 21.84 -5.22 -9.99
N ARG A 279 21.79 -6.35 -10.72
CA ARG A 279 20.91 -7.49 -10.40
C ARG A 279 21.25 -8.09 -9.04
N SER A 280 22.54 -8.28 -8.75
CA SER A 280 23.00 -8.79 -7.47
C SER A 280 22.57 -7.90 -6.30
N VAL A 281 22.64 -6.57 -6.45
CA VAL A 281 22.17 -5.64 -5.41
C VAL A 281 20.66 -5.70 -5.23
N ALA A 282 19.89 -5.89 -6.31
CA ALA A 282 18.45 -6.07 -6.20
C ALA A 282 18.08 -7.40 -5.53
N LEU A 283 18.80 -8.48 -5.82
CA LEU A 283 18.65 -9.75 -5.11
C LEU A 283 19.01 -9.62 -3.63
N LEU A 284 20.02 -8.81 -3.29
CA LEU A 284 20.35 -8.49 -1.91
C LEU A 284 19.20 -7.79 -1.19
N ALA A 285 18.60 -6.76 -1.80
CA ALA A 285 17.46 -6.08 -1.19
C ALA A 285 16.28 -7.04 -0.94
N MET A 286 15.98 -7.90 -1.92
CA MET A 286 14.94 -8.93 -1.79
C MET A 286 15.27 -9.93 -0.66
N ALA A 287 16.50 -10.41 -0.60
CA ALA A 287 16.94 -11.34 0.45
C ALA A 287 16.90 -10.71 1.85
N LEU A 288 17.35 -9.46 2.01
CA LEU A 288 17.28 -8.75 3.30
C LEU A 288 15.83 -8.49 3.74
N PHE A 289 14.94 -8.14 2.81
CA PHE A 289 13.53 -7.89 3.07
C PHE A 289 12.76 -9.17 3.46
N SER A 290 13.15 -10.33 2.91
CA SER A 290 12.35 -11.56 3.06
C SER A 290 12.96 -12.59 4.00
N LEU A 291 14.28 -12.60 4.17
CA LEU A 291 14.98 -13.63 4.96
C LEU A 291 15.37 -13.13 6.36
N SER A 292 15.15 -11.86 6.69
CA SER A 292 15.34 -11.38 8.06
C SER A 292 14.36 -12.10 9.03
N PRO A 293 14.80 -12.54 10.22
CA PRO A 293 13.89 -13.10 11.24
C PRO A 293 12.70 -12.19 11.58
N LEU A 294 12.92 -10.86 11.70
CA LEU A 294 11.85 -9.87 11.88
C LEU A 294 10.82 -9.92 10.75
N SER A 295 11.30 -10.14 9.52
CA SER A 295 10.42 -10.21 8.36
C SER A 295 9.60 -11.48 8.38
N VAL A 296 10.19 -12.62 8.74
CA VAL A 296 9.48 -13.90 8.86
C VAL A 296 8.41 -13.83 9.96
N ASP A 297 8.70 -13.20 11.09
CA ASP A 297 7.74 -13.04 12.19
C ASP A 297 6.55 -12.17 11.77
N TYR A 298 6.79 -10.92 11.40
CA TYR A 298 5.70 -9.97 11.17
C TYR A 298 4.97 -10.13 9.83
N GLN A 299 5.63 -10.59 8.76
CA GLN A 299 4.97 -10.70 7.44
C GLN A 299 4.03 -11.90 7.34
N ARG A 300 4.13 -12.87 8.26
CA ARG A 300 3.19 -13.99 8.37
C ARG A 300 1.86 -13.59 9.02
N GLN A 301 1.91 -12.61 9.92
CA GLN A 301 0.76 -12.19 10.70
C GLN A 301 -0.21 -11.34 9.87
N ILE A 302 -1.50 -11.46 10.17
CA ILE A 302 -2.58 -10.65 9.60
C ILE A 302 -2.49 -9.25 10.21
N LEU A 303 -1.53 -8.46 9.75
CA LEU A 303 -1.35 -7.07 10.15
C LEU A 303 -1.64 -6.16 8.97
N LEU A 304 -2.46 -5.13 9.18
CA LEU A 304 -2.86 -4.23 8.08
C LEU A 304 -1.65 -3.53 7.46
N ASP A 305 -0.57 -3.37 8.23
CA ASP A 305 0.72 -2.85 7.81
C ASP A 305 1.31 -3.65 6.63
N ASN A 306 1.17 -4.98 6.61
CA ASN A 306 1.66 -5.82 5.49
C ASN A 306 0.91 -5.51 4.19
N ILE A 307 -0.42 -5.40 4.26
CA ILE A 307 -1.27 -5.03 3.12
C ILE A 307 -0.91 -3.62 2.64
N ALA A 308 -0.81 -2.67 3.56
CA ALA A 308 -0.53 -1.28 3.25
C ALA A 308 0.87 -1.10 2.63
N VAL A 309 1.89 -1.84 3.11
CA VAL A 309 3.25 -1.83 2.57
C VAL A 309 3.30 -2.32 1.12
N PHE A 310 2.56 -3.38 0.78
CA PHE A 310 2.47 -3.86 -0.61
C PHE A 310 2.02 -2.74 -1.55
N TRP A 311 0.91 -2.06 -1.21
CA TRP A 311 0.36 -0.98 -2.02
C TRP A 311 1.28 0.25 -2.08
N PHE A 312 1.99 0.55 -1.00
CA PHE A 312 3.02 1.58 -0.95
C PHE A 312 4.20 1.25 -1.89
N LEU A 313 4.73 0.03 -1.83
CA LEU A 313 5.80 -0.42 -2.73
C LEU A 313 5.34 -0.43 -4.19
N LEU A 314 4.10 -0.84 -4.47
CA LEU A 314 3.52 -0.80 -5.80
C LEU A 314 3.47 0.64 -6.33
N SER A 315 3.07 1.59 -5.49
CA SER A 315 3.07 3.02 -5.85
C SER A 315 4.46 3.52 -6.23
N ILE A 316 5.48 3.22 -5.41
CA ILE A 316 6.88 3.57 -5.71
C ILE A 316 7.33 2.94 -7.02
N TYR A 317 7.02 1.65 -7.23
CA TYR A 317 7.37 0.93 -8.44
C TYR A 317 6.75 1.58 -9.69
N LEU A 318 5.46 1.92 -9.64
CA LEU A 318 4.74 2.57 -10.74
C LEU A 318 5.34 3.95 -11.08
N LEU A 319 5.68 4.76 -10.07
CA LEU A 319 6.41 6.01 -10.30
C LEU A 319 7.78 5.75 -10.94
N ALA A 320 8.51 4.75 -10.46
CA ALA A 320 9.85 4.43 -10.93
C ALA A 320 9.88 3.94 -12.39
N VAL A 321 8.88 3.16 -12.82
CA VAL A 321 8.80 2.61 -14.19
C VAL A 321 8.09 3.53 -15.18
N GLY A 322 7.22 4.41 -14.69
CA GLY A 322 6.27 5.14 -15.51
C GLY A 322 6.87 6.14 -16.51
N ASN A 323 8.11 6.58 -16.30
CA ASN A 323 8.78 7.59 -17.15
C ASN A 323 7.86 8.79 -17.46
N SER A 324 7.17 9.31 -16.44
CA SER A 324 6.22 10.45 -16.54
C SER A 324 4.93 10.20 -17.33
N ARG A 325 4.59 8.95 -17.65
CA ARG A 325 3.30 8.60 -18.29
C ARG A 325 2.15 8.72 -17.30
N LEU A 326 1.06 9.36 -17.73
CA LEU A 326 -0.11 9.65 -16.88
C LEU A 326 -0.69 8.40 -16.23
N GLY A 327 -0.88 7.30 -16.98
CA GLY A 327 -1.46 6.07 -16.42
C GLY A 327 -0.66 5.49 -15.24
N TYR A 328 0.67 5.61 -15.27
CA TYR A 328 1.52 5.16 -14.17
C TYR A 328 1.48 6.11 -12.97
N ILE A 329 1.37 7.42 -13.24
CA ILE A 329 1.23 8.43 -12.18
C ILE A 329 -0.12 8.26 -11.47
N ALA A 330 -1.21 8.10 -12.23
CA ALA A 330 -2.55 7.87 -11.71
C ALA A 330 -2.63 6.53 -10.95
N GLY A 331 -2.08 5.45 -11.53
CA GLY A 331 -1.98 4.16 -10.87
C GLY A 331 -1.17 4.23 -9.57
N ALA A 332 -0.06 4.97 -9.56
CA ALA A 332 0.72 5.18 -8.34
C ALA A 332 -0.05 5.96 -7.26
N SER A 333 -0.78 7.02 -7.64
CA SER A 333 -1.60 7.77 -6.68
C SER A 333 -2.74 6.94 -6.10
N ILE A 334 -3.39 6.11 -6.92
CA ILE A 334 -4.45 5.20 -6.47
C ILE A 334 -3.85 4.14 -5.52
N ALA A 335 -2.75 3.51 -5.90
CA ALA A 335 -2.07 2.53 -5.06
C ALA A 335 -1.66 3.14 -3.70
N PHE A 336 -1.14 4.36 -3.69
CA PHE A 336 -0.79 5.02 -2.43
C PHE A 336 -2.03 5.43 -1.60
N GLY A 337 -3.13 5.83 -2.25
CA GLY A 337 -4.42 6.04 -1.59
C GLY A 337 -4.93 4.76 -0.93
N ILE A 338 -4.86 3.62 -1.62
CA ILE A 338 -5.22 2.30 -1.06
C ILE A 338 -4.32 1.95 0.13
N SER A 339 -3.03 2.26 0.07
CA SER A 339 -2.09 2.06 1.19
C SER A 339 -2.54 2.79 2.45
N ILE A 340 -2.90 4.08 2.35
CA ILE A 340 -3.39 4.87 3.50
C ILE A 340 -4.74 4.39 4.01
N LEU A 341 -5.65 4.04 3.09
CA LEU A 341 -6.95 3.48 3.47
C LEU A 341 -6.84 2.05 4.03
N SER A 342 -5.70 1.37 3.84
CA SER A 342 -5.41 0.08 4.48
C SER A 342 -4.80 0.28 5.86
N LYS A 343 -3.92 1.27 6.03
CA LYS A 343 -3.35 1.68 7.31
C LYS A 343 -3.04 3.18 7.31
N GLU A 344 -3.68 3.91 8.22
CA GLU A 344 -3.64 5.37 8.31
C GLU A 344 -2.24 5.96 8.50
N VAL A 345 -1.35 5.25 9.21
CA VAL A 345 0.03 5.73 9.49
C VAL A 345 0.87 5.90 8.22
N MET A 346 0.46 5.31 7.09
CA MET A 346 1.11 5.51 5.79
C MET A 346 1.05 6.98 5.31
N VAL A 347 0.19 7.81 5.91
CA VAL A 347 0.14 9.27 5.72
C VAL A 347 1.51 9.93 5.90
N LEU A 348 2.38 9.37 6.75
CA LEU A 348 3.71 9.89 7.00
C LEU A 348 4.63 9.85 5.77
N PHE A 349 4.35 8.99 4.80
CA PHE A 349 5.12 8.90 3.56
C PHE A 349 4.71 9.95 2.51
N ILE A 350 3.64 10.73 2.73
CA ILE A 350 3.17 11.75 1.76
C ILE A 350 4.30 12.66 1.27
N PRO A 351 5.13 13.29 2.14
CA PRO A 351 6.20 14.18 1.67
C PRO A 351 7.21 13.45 0.77
N GLY A 352 7.59 12.22 1.16
CA GLY A 352 8.51 11.39 0.39
C GLY A 352 7.91 10.92 -0.94
N MET A 353 6.61 10.64 -0.99
CA MET A 353 5.90 10.23 -2.21
C MET A 353 5.70 11.40 -3.19
N ILE A 354 5.42 12.60 -2.70
CA ILE A 354 5.42 13.82 -3.52
C ILE A 354 6.82 14.04 -4.10
N TYR A 355 7.87 13.85 -3.29
CA TYR A 355 9.25 13.91 -3.76
C TYR A 355 9.57 12.83 -4.80
N ALA A 356 9.08 11.60 -4.63
CA ALA A 356 9.22 10.53 -5.60
C ALA A 356 8.57 10.88 -6.94
N ALA A 357 7.33 11.39 -6.92
CA ALA A 357 6.62 11.83 -8.12
C ALA A 357 7.38 12.97 -8.82
N TRP A 358 7.93 13.92 -8.08
CA TRP A 358 8.78 14.99 -8.61
C TRP A 358 10.06 14.45 -9.26
N LEU A 359 10.71 13.47 -8.60
CA LEU A 359 12.00 12.91 -9.01
C LEU A 359 11.89 12.07 -10.28
N HIS A 360 10.82 11.28 -10.40
CA HIS A 360 10.57 10.38 -11.53
C HIS A 360 9.80 11.04 -12.69
N SER A 361 9.53 12.35 -12.57
CA SER A 361 8.92 13.14 -13.62
C SER A 361 9.94 13.99 -14.41
N THR A 362 9.79 14.02 -15.74
CA THR A 362 10.58 14.91 -16.61
C THR A 362 10.32 16.37 -16.26
N LYS A 363 11.32 17.25 -16.45
CA LYS A 363 11.18 18.69 -16.15
C LYS A 363 9.96 19.32 -16.84
N PHE A 364 9.64 18.88 -18.05
CA PHE A 364 8.50 19.36 -18.83
C PHE A 364 7.15 18.94 -18.22
N GLN A 365 6.99 17.67 -17.84
CA GLN A 365 5.71 17.13 -17.37
C GLN A 365 5.53 17.23 -15.85
N ARG A 366 6.56 17.62 -15.11
CA ARG A 366 6.58 17.60 -13.64
C ARG A 366 5.42 18.32 -12.97
N LYS A 367 5.07 19.53 -13.41
CA LYS A 367 3.94 20.28 -12.81
C LYS A 367 2.65 19.49 -12.96
N PHE A 368 2.37 19.03 -14.18
CA PHE A 368 1.18 18.24 -14.49
C PHE A 368 1.17 16.90 -13.73
N ALA A 369 2.32 16.21 -13.66
CA ALA A 369 2.47 14.95 -12.94
C ALA A 369 2.19 15.11 -11.44
N LEU A 370 2.72 16.17 -10.81
CA LEU A 370 2.48 16.46 -9.39
C LEU A 370 1.02 16.79 -9.12
N VAL A 371 0.40 17.64 -9.93
CA VAL A 371 -1.02 17.96 -9.79
C VAL A 371 -1.88 16.71 -9.96
N SER A 372 -1.60 15.90 -10.98
CA SER A 372 -2.34 14.66 -11.24
C SER A 372 -2.19 13.67 -10.08
N PHE A 373 -0.96 13.50 -9.58
CA PHE A 373 -0.67 12.62 -8.46
C PHE A 373 -1.41 13.07 -7.20
N ILE A 374 -1.28 14.34 -6.82
CA ILE A 374 -1.91 14.90 -5.61
C ILE A 374 -3.43 14.84 -5.73
N TYR A 375 -3.99 15.23 -6.88
CA TYR A 375 -5.44 15.24 -7.08
C TYR A 375 -6.03 13.84 -6.95
N ALA A 376 -5.50 12.87 -7.69
CA ALA A 376 -6.00 11.49 -7.65
C ALA A 376 -5.75 10.84 -6.28
N PHE A 377 -4.62 11.13 -5.65
CA PHE A 377 -4.32 10.66 -4.29
C PHE A 377 -5.32 11.21 -3.28
N THR A 378 -5.57 12.53 -3.27
CA THR A 378 -6.52 13.16 -2.36
C THR A 378 -7.93 12.65 -2.59
N ALA A 379 -8.34 12.44 -3.84
CA ALA A 379 -9.66 11.90 -4.17
C ALA A 379 -9.89 10.50 -3.60
N ILE A 380 -8.89 9.62 -3.66
CA ILE A 380 -8.98 8.28 -3.06
C ILE A 380 -8.82 8.36 -1.54
N GLY A 381 -7.81 9.06 -1.04
CA GLY A 381 -7.50 9.15 0.39
C GLY A 381 -8.60 9.84 1.21
N SER A 382 -9.43 10.69 0.60
CA SER A 382 -10.56 11.34 1.28
C SER A 382 -11.75 10.41 1.52
N MET A 383 -11.77 9.20 0.96
CA MET A 383 -12.92 8.28 1.09
C MET A 383 -13.21 7.90 2.54
N PHE A 384 -12.18 7.81 3.40
CA PHE A 384 -12.40 7.54 4.82
C PHE A 384 -13.08 8.71 5.55
N ILE A 385 -12.65 9.94 5.24
CA ILE A 385 -13.27 11.16 5.77
C ILE A 385 -14.70 11.30 5.22
N LEU A 386 -14.89 11.02 3.93
CA LEU A 386 -16.21 11.04 3.29
C LEU A 386 -17.15 10.05 3.97
N MET A 387 -16.69 8.84 4.28
CA MET A 387 -17.48 7.85 5.01
C MET A 387 -17.92 8.38 6.37
N ALA A 388 -17.02 9.00 7.14
CA ALA A 388 -17.36 9.61 8.43
C ALA A 388 -18.39 10.75 8.28
N ILE A 389 -18.25 11.59 7.24
CA ILE A 389 -19.22 12.66 6.93
C ILE A 389 -20.59 12.07 6.60
N LEU A 390 -20.65 11.05 5.74
CA LEU A 390 -21.90 10.42 5.31
C LEU A 390 -22.63 9.72 6.46
N ARG A 391 -21.89 9.25 7.47
CA ARG A 391 -22.47 8.66 8.69
C ARG A 391 -22.83 9.69 9.76
N GLY A 392 -22.44 10.96 9.59
CA GLY A 392 -22.57 11.98 10.62
C GLY A 392 -21.54 11.88 11.76
N GLU A 393 -20.55 10.99 11.63
CA GLU A 393 -19.61 10.58 12.67
C GLU A 393 -18.23 11.27 12.55
N LEU A 394 -18.13 12.35 11.76
CA LEU A 394 -16.86 13.08 11.61
C LEU A 394 -16.47 13.79 12.92
N PHE A 395 -17.43 14.44 13.56
CA PHE A 395 -17.22 15.33 14.71
C PHE A 395 -17.62 14.69 16.03
N PRO A 396 -17.07 15.16 17.15
CA PRO A 396 -17.44 14.70 18.49
C PRO A 396 -18.92 14.91 18.80
N ASP A 397 -19.55 13.94 19.46
CA ASP A 397 -20.90 14.09 20.02
C ASP A 397 -20.98 15.25 21.01
N THR A 398 -19.93 15.41 21.81
CA THR A 398 -19.82 16.44 22.85
C THR A 398 -19.88 17.87 22.30
N TRP A 399 -19.73 18.05 20.98
CA TRP A 399 -19.80 19.37 20.35
C TRP A 399 -21.24 19.84 20.07
N ASN A 400 -22.28 19.04 20.37
CA ASN A 400 -23.70 19.42 20.28
C ASN A 400 -24.06 20.11 18.96
N ILE A 401 -23.58 19.56 17.84
CA ILE A 401 -23.83 20.12 16.51
C ILE A 401 -25.33 20.01 16.20
N PRO A 402 -26.01 21.07 15.68
CA PRO A 402 -27.48 21.13 15.59
C PRO A 402 -28.19 20.00 14.83
N PHE A 403 -27.45 19.20 14.07
CA PHE A 403 -27.96 18.08 13.28
C PHE A 403 -27.46 16.70 13.76
N ASN A 404 -26.70 16.65 14.86
CA ASN A 404 -26.33 15.39 15.51
C ASN A 404 -27.44 14.98 16.50
N THR A 405 -28.01 13.81 16.29
CA THR A 405 -29.24 13.35 16.96
C THR A 405 -29.07 12.03 17.72
N HIS A 406 -27.89 11.41 17.69
CA HIS A 406 -27.64 10.14 18.37
C HIS A 406 -26.21 10.05 18.91
N GLN A 407 -26.00 9.22 19.93
CA GLN A 407 -24.67 8.94 20.46
C GLN A 407 -23.91 8.05 19.48
N HIS A 408 -22.70 8.45 19.11
CA HIS A 408 -21.82 7.75 18.19
C HIS A 408 -20.34 7.96 18.50
N LEU A 409 -19.51 7.06 18.00
CA LEU A 409 -18.06 7.26 18.02
C LEU A 409 -17.69 8.22 16.89
N SER A 410 -16.69 9.08 17.11
CA SER A 410 -16.27 10.05 16.10
C SER A 410 -14.85 9.80 15.59
N LEU A 411 -14.64 10.07 14.30
CA LEU A 411 -13.32 9.99 13.69
C LEU A 411 -12.35 10.97 14.36
N LEU A 412 -12.79 12.22 14.54
CA LEU A 412 -11.92 13.28 15.06
C LEU A 412 -11.53 13.05 16.53
N ASP A 413 -12.47 12.63 17.40
CA ASP A 413 -12.12 12.27 18.79
C ASP A 413 -11.14 11.10 18.85
N THR A 414 -11.36 10.09 17.99
CA THR A 414 -10.50 8.91 17.94
C THR A 414 -9.05 9.33 17.67
N TYR A 415 -8.80 10.11 16.62
CA TYR A 415 -7.42 10.55 16.32
C TYR A 415 -6.87 11.54 17.35
N LEU A 416 -7.69 12.43 17.91
CA LEU A 416 -7.26 13.32 19.00
C LEU A 416 -6.86 12.54 20.25
N SER A 417 -7.58 11.46 20.58
CA SER A 417 -7.25 10.59 21.72
C SER A 417 -5.98 9.79 21.44
N GLN A 418 -5.81 9.25 20.23
CA GLN A 418 -4.61 8.52 19.83
C GLN A 418 -3.33 9.38 19.93
N VAL A 419 -3.40 10.65 19.54
CA VAL A 419 -2.28 11.60 19.63
C VAL A 419 -1.86 11.88 21.08
N LYS A 420 -2.80 11.74 22.05
CA LYS A 420 -2.59 11.96 23.48
C LYS A 420 -2.13 10.69 24.23
N ARG A 421 -2.19 9.51 23.61
CA ARG A 421 -1.79 8.25 24.27
C ARG A 421 -0.31 8.31 24.68
N THR A 422 -0.03 7.72 25.84
CA THR A 422 1.30 7.71 26.46
C THR A 422 1.95 6.33 26.32
N GLN A 423 3.15 6.14 26.87
CA GLN A 423 3.90 4.88 26.74
C GLN A 423 3.37 3.73 27.61
N SER A 424 2.24 3.91 28.31
CA SER A 424 1.63 2.88 29.17
C SER A 424 1.18 1.64 28.38
N GLU A 425 0.79 1.82 27.12
CA GLU A 425 0.27 0.74 26.25
C GLU A 425 1.35 0.19 25.29
N GLY A 426 2.55 0.79 25.29
CA GLY A 426 3.64 0.40 24.40
C GLY A 426 4.76 1.43 24.42
N SER A 427 6.01 0.98 24.58
CA SER A 427 7.15 1.87 24.75
C SER A 427 8.22 1.62 23.68
N PHE A 428 8.92 2.69 23.30
CA PHE A 428 10.04 2.60 22.38
C PHE A 428 11.14 1.66 22.90
N ALA A 429 11.38 1.65 24.21
CA ALA A 429 12.39 0.77 24.81
C ALA A 429 12.04 -0.71 24.62
N ASN A 430 10.78 -1.11 24.87
CA ASN A 430 10.33 -2.49 24.70
C ASN A 430 10.35 -2.89 23.21
N ALA A 431 9.87 -2.01 22.32
CA ALA A 431 9.92 -2.25 20.88
C ALA A 431 11.37 -2.39 20.38
N TRP A 432 12.27 -1.51 20.82
CA TRP A 432 13.70 -1.58 20.51
C TRP A 432 14.34 -2.90 20.96
N GLN A 433 14.06 -3.33 22.20
CA GLN A 433 14.57 -4.60 22.71
C GLN A 433 14.05 -5.79 21.89
N SER A 434 12.76 -5.78 21.51
CA SER A 434 12.17 -6.79 20.62
C SER A 434 12.87 -6.83 19.26
N TRP A 435 13.13 -5.66 18.64
CA TRP A 435 13.77 -5.63 17.33
C TRP A 435 15.23 -6.12 17.36
N ILE A 436 15.99 -5.70 18.37
CA ILE A 436 17.40 -6.09 18.50
C ILE A 436 17.54 -7.57 18.88
N SER A 437 16.64 -8.10 19.71
CA SER A 437 16.65 -9.52 20.07
C SER A 437 16.32 -10.41 18.88
N GLN A 438 15.38 -10.00 18.02
CA GLN A 438 15.01 -10.75 16.82
C GLN A 438 16.01 -10.58 15.67
N ASP A 439 16.41 -9.35 15.33
CA ASP A 439 17.35 -9.08 14.23
C ASP A 439 18.12 -7.77 14.41
N LYS A 440 19.14 -7.82 15.27
CA LYS A 440 20.07 -6.71 15.48
C LYS A 440 20.70 -6.15 14.20
N TRP A 441 20.98 -6.97 13.19
CA TRP A 441 21.76 -6.53 12.04
C TRP A 441 20.92 -5.77 11.03
N LEU A 442 19.71 -6.25 10.72
CA LEU A 442 18.80 -5.49 9.86
C LEU A 442 18.52 -4.12 10.47
N VAL A 443 18.30 -4.05 11.78
CA VAL A 443 18.00 -2.80 12.50
C VAL A 443 19.19 -1.84 12.50
N LEU A 444 20.35 -2.28 12.99
CA LEU A 444 21.52 -1.40 13.13
C LEU A 444 22.09 -0.98 11.78
N ILE A 445 22.24 -1.91 10.83
CA ILE A 445 22.74 -1.58 9.49
C ILE A 445 21.67 -0.79 8.72
N GLY A 446 20.38 -1.04 8.97
CA GLY A 446 19.27 -0.24 8.45
C GLY A 446 19.39 1.23 8.84
N ILE A 447 19.58 1.53 10.12
CA ILE A 447 19.78 2.90 10.63
C ILE A 447 21.08 3.51 10.10
N ALA A 448 22.19 2.75 10.10
CA ALA A 448 23.47 3.24 9.57
C ALA A 448 23.36 3.57 8.07
N SER A 449 22.68 2.72 7.30
CA SER A 449 22.47 2.91 5.86
C SER A 449 21.54 4.09 5.56
N LEU A 450 20.53 4.34 6.40
CA LEU A 450 19.70 5.55 6.35
C LEU A 450 20.60 6.78 6.50
N GLY A 451 21.41 6.84 7.57
CA GLY A 451 22.33 7.96 7.82
C GLY A 451 23.31 8.19 6.66
N PHE A 452 23.92 7.11 6.16
CA PHE A 452 24.80 7.14 5.00
C PHE A 452 24.09 7.69 3.75
N ASN A 453 22.89 7.20 3.44
CA ASN A 453 22.15 7.60 2.24
C ASN A 453 21.56 9.02 2.33
N LEU A 454 21.35 9.58 3.53
CA LEU A 454 21.05 11.01 3.69
C LEU A 454 22.22 11.87 3.23
N VAL A 455 23.43 11.54 3.69
CA VAL A 455 24.65 12.27 3.34
C VAL A 455 24.95 12.10 1.86
N MET A 456 25.01 10.85 1.37
CA MET A 456 25.24 10.58 -0.05
C MET A 456 24.11 11.11 -0.95
N GLY A 457 22.91 11.26 -0.38
CA GLY A 457 21.71 11.78 -1.02
C GLY A 457 21.86 13.21 -1.58
N TRP A 458 22.78 14.00 -1.04
CA TRP A 458 23.12 15.31 -1.62
C TRP A 458 23.64 15.21 -3.06
N TRP A 459 24.35 14.13 -3.38
CA TRP A 459 24.86 13.85 -4.73
C TRP A 459 23.97 12.88 -5.51
N ASN A 460 23.23 12.01 -4.82
CA ASN A 460 22.34 11.02 -5.45
C ASN A 460 20.90 11.13 -4.92
N ARG A 461 20.06 11.83 -5.67
CA ARG A 461 18.66 12.08 -5.30
C ARG A 461 17.82 10.81 -5.11
N LYS A 462 18.20 9.69 -5.73
CA LYS A 462 17.51 8.40 -5.52
C LYS A 462 17.81 7.82 -4.14
N GLN A 463 19.03 7.96 -3.64
CA GLN A 463 19.37 7.58 -2.27
C GLN A 463 18.67 8.48 -1.27
N LEU A 464 18.65 9.79 -1.55
CA LEU A 464 17.92 10.74 -0.71
C LEU A 464 16.44 10.36 -0.58
N LEU A 465 15.78 9.95 -1.67
CA LEU A 465 14.37 9.53 -1.63
C LEU A 465 14.13 8.42 -0.60
N PHE A 466 14.86 7.31 -0.67
CA PHE A 466 14.65 6.18 0.25
C PHE A 466 15.10 6.48 1.68
N ALA A 467 16.11 7.32 1.85
CA ALA A 467 16.51 7.79 3.17
C ALA A 467 15.44 8.68 3.81
N LEU A 468 14.82 9.58 3.04
CA LEU A 468 13.73 10.44 3.50
C LEU A 468 12.45 9.66 3.80
N LEU A 469 12.11 8.67 2.97
CA LEU A 469 10.99 7.76 3.26
C LEU A 469 11.23 7.00 4.57
N ALA A 470 12.41 6.40 4.76
CA ALA A 470 12.70 5.71 6.02
C ALA A 470 12.67 6.68 7.22
N MET A 471 13.26 7.87 7.06
CA MET A 471 13.27 8.92 8.08
C MET A 471 11.87 9.38 8.49
N SER A 472 10.94 9.54 7.54
CA SER A 472 9.60 10.03 7.87
C SER A 472 8.86 9.11 8.84
N PHE A 473 9.09 7.80 8.74
CA PHE A 473 8.51 6.84 9.67
C PHE A 473 9.29 6.76 11.00
N TRP A 474 10.62 6.85 10.96
CA TRP A 474 11.44 6.93 12.18
C TRP A 474 11.08 8.13 13.07
N VAL A 475 10.69 9.26 12.49
CA VAL A 475 10.21 10.43 13.26
C VAL A 475 8.99 10.08 14.11
N LEU A 476 8.05 9.25 13.62
CA LEU A 476 6.92 8.78 14.42
C LEU A 476 7.39 7.91 15.59
N ILE A 477 8.26 6.94 15.31
CA ILE A 477 8.76 6.00 16.31
C ILE A 477 9.53 6.72 17.42
N VAL A 478 10.39 7.67 17.06
CA VAL A 478 11.26 8.39 18.01
C VAL A 478 10.53 9.50 18.76
N ARG A 479 9.44 10.05 18.20
CA ARG A 479 8.59 11.06 18.88
C ARG A 479 8.09 10.59 20.24
N GLY A 480 7.92 9.27 20.43
CA GLY A 480 7.30 8.69 21.62
C GLY A 480 5.78 8.61 21.52
N GLY A 481 5.11 8.38 22.65
CA GLY A 481 3.73 7.87 22.67
C GLY A 481 3.72 6.34 22.61
N VAL A 482 2.65 5.75 22.10
CA VAL A 482 2.55 4.28 21.96
C VAL A 482 3.42 3.80 20.81
N VAL A 483 4.42 2.98 21.12
CA VAL A 483 5.27 2.32 20.12
C VAL A 483 5.17 0.82 20.32
N LEU A 484 4.57 0.15 19.34
CA LEU A 484 4.41 -1.30 19.33
C LEU A 484 5.49 -1.95 18.46
N PRO A 485 5.96 -3.17 18.78
CA PRO A 485 7.01 -3.83 18.01
C PRO A 485 6.71 -3.95 16.51
N PHE A 486 5.46 -4.23 16.12
CA PHE A 486 5.09 -4.34 14.70
C PHE A 486 5.12 -3.02 13.92
N TYR A 487 5.29 -1.85 14.57
CA TYR A 487 5.48 -0.57 13.86
C TYR A 487 6.73 -0.56 12.98
N TYR A 488 7.62 -1.54 13.12
CA TYR A 488 8.78 -1.67 12.26
C TYR A 488 8.45 -2.18 10.84
N ILE A 489 7.26 -2.75 10.60
CA ILE A 489 6.88 -3.36 9.31
C ILE A 489 7.09 -2.41 8.11
N PRO A 490 6.64 -1.14 8.12
CA PRO A 490 6.87 -0.22 7.00
C PRO A 490 8.35 0.15 6.81
N ILE A 491 9.17 0.01 7.85
CA ILE A 491 10.61 0.27 7.79
C ILE A 491 11.35 -0.89 7.14
N ILE A 492 10.95 -2.15 7.34
CA ILE A 492 11.66 -3.34 6.81
C ILE A 492 12.06 -3.21 5.32
N PRO A 493 11.13 -2.96 4.37
CA PRO A 493 11.51 -2.83 2.96
C PRO A 493 12.38 -1.60 2.70
N LEU A 494 12.16 -0.50 3.43
CA LEU A 494 12.95 0.72 3.29
C LEU A 494 14.38 0.52 3.82
N ALA A 495 14.54 -0.21 4.92
CA ALA A 495 15.84 -0.60 5.46
C ALA A 495 16.57 -1.50 4.47
N ALA A 496 15.93 -2.55 3.96
CA ALA A 496 16.52 -3.44 2.95
C ALA A 496 16.99 -2.68 1.69
N ILE A 497 16.17 -1.75 1.18
CA ILE A 497 16.53 -0.90 0.03
C ILE A 497 17.69 0.03 0.39
N ASN A 498 17.66 0.70 1.55
CA ASN A 498 18.74 1.60 1.98
C ASN A 498 20.07 0.85 2.15
N ILE A 499 20.06 -0.34 2.75
CA ILE A 499 21.25 -1.20 2.87
C ILE A 499 21.77 -1.58 1.48
N ALA A 500 20.90 -2.00 0.57
CA ALA A 500 21.30 -2.35 -0.79
C ALA A 500 21.90 -1.16 -1.56
N LEU A 501 21.35 0.05 -1.38
CA LEU A 501 21.88 1.28 -1.99
C LEU A 501 23.24 1.68 -1.40
N MET A 502 23.44 1.51 -0.09
CA MET A 502 24.72 1.71 0.57
C MET A 502 25.77 0.71 0.06
N VAL A 503 25.45 -0.58 0.06
CA VAL A 503 26.31 -1.65 -0.47
C VAL A 503 26.65 -1.40 -1.93
N ASN A 504 25.69 -0.96 -2.74
CA ASN A 504 25.94 -0.59 -4.14
C ASN A 504 26.98 0.53 -4.27
N THR A 505 26.93 1.51 -3.39
CA THR A 505 27.86 2.66 -3.40
C THR A 505 29.27 2.23 -3.00
N ILE A 506 29.38 1.53 -1.86
CA ILE A 506 30.66 1.05 -1.32
C ILE A 506 31.32 0.07 -2.29
N SER A 507 30.58 -0.92 -2.79
CA SER A 507 31.10 -1.87 -3.77
C SER A 507 31.49 -1.21 -5.08
N GLY A 508 30.85 -0.09 -5.45
CA GLY A 508 31.27 0.73 -6.59
C GLY A 508 32.60 1.45 -6.37
N TRP A 509 32.92 1.85 -5.13
CA TRP A 509 34.24 2.41 -4.78
C TRP A 509 35.32 1.33 -4.82
N VAL A 510 35.04 0.16 -4.25
CA VAL A 510 35.97 -1.00 -4.26
C VAL A 510 36.23 -1.47 -5.69
N GLY A 511 35.19 -1.58 -6.53
CA GLY A 511 35.34 -2.01 -7.92
C GLY A 511 36.22 -1.06 -8.75
N LYS A 512 36.14 0.26 -8.49
CA LYS A 512 37.04 1.25 -9.11
C LYS A 512 38.48 1.10 -8.64
N LEU A 513 38.69 0.78 -7.37
CA LEU A 513 40.02 0.58 -6.81
C LEU A 513 40.68 -0.69 -7.38
N LEU A 514 39.91 -1.78 -7.46
CA LEU A 514 40.38 -3.09 -7.94
C LEU A 514 40.32 -3.26 -9.47
N HIS A 515 39.76 -2.30 -10.20
CA HIS A 515 39.57 -2.34 -11.66
C HIS A 515 38.82 -3.58 -12.18
N PHE A 516 38.02 -4.24 -11.34
CA PHE A 516 37.32 -5.50 -11.66
C PHE A 516 35.85 -5.46 -11.23
N ASP A 517 34.96 -5.09 -12.16
CA ASP A 517 33.51 -5.01 -11.92
C ASP A 517 32.86 -6.38 -11.64
N PHE A 518 33.50 -7.48 -12.05
CA PHE A 518 33.00 -8.84 -11.78
C PHE A 518 33.08 -9.22 -10.29
N ILE A 519 34.15 -8.83 -9.61
CA ILE A 519 34.36 -9.11 -8.18
C ILE A 519 33.21 -8.53 -7.36
N ARG A 520 32.72 -7.35 -7.73
CA ARG A 520 31.56 -6.71 -7.09
C ARG A 520 30.29 -7.56 -7.18
N ALA A 521 30.02 -8.17 -8.33
CA ALA A 521 28.85 -9.05 -8.48
C ALA A 521 28.98 -10.31 -7.61
N VAL A 522 30.18 -10.90 -7.59
CA VAL A 522 30.51 -12.09 -6.79
C VAL A 522 30.39 -11.81 -5.29
N LEU A 523 30.96 -10.71 -4.79
CA LEU A 523 30.89 -10.34 -3.36
C LEU A 523 29.44 -10.13 -2.89
N VAL A 524 28.62 -9.46 -3.71
CA VAL A 524 27.21 -9.26 -3.37
C VAL A 524 26.43 -10.57 -3.45
N LEU A 525 26.72 -11.44 -4.41
CA LEU A 525 26.08 -12.75 -4.49
C LEU A 525 26.48 -13.64 -3.30
N ALA A 526 27.75 -13.62 -2.90
CA ALA A 526 28.22 -14.31 -1.71
C ALA A 526 27.49 -13.81 -0.46
N LEU A 527 27.31 -12.48 -0.31
CA LEU A 527 26.51 -11.91 0.77
C LEU A 527 25.08 -12.46 0.76
N VAL A 528 24.41 -12.49 -0.40
CA VAL A 528 23.05 -13.05 -0.54
C VAL A 528 23.01 -14.52 -0.10
N LEU A 529 23.95 -15.33 -0.57
CA LEU A 529 24.01 -16.76 -0.27
C LEU A 529 24.35 -17.04 1.21
N CYS A 530 25.02 -16.10 1.89
CA CYS A 530 25.37 -16.23 3.30
C CYS A 530 24.26 -15.78 4.27
N ILE A 531 23.23 -15.03 3.84
CA ILE A 531 22.18 -14.51 4.74
C ILE A 531 21.47 -15.65 5.47
N PHE A 532 20.94 -16.63 4.72
CA PHE A 532 20.18 -17.72 5.32
C PHE A 532 21.05 -18.63 6.21
N PRO A 533 22.22 -19.14 5.76
CA PRO A 533 23.11 -19.91 6.62
C PRO A 533 23.55 -19.15 7.86
N TYR A 534 23.77 -17.84 7.76
CA TYR A 534 24.14 -17.02 8.90
C TYR A 534 23.05 -17.00 9.97
N TYR A 535 21.81 -16.65 9.60
CA TYR A 535 20.70 -16.62 10.54
C TYR A 535 20.36 -18.01 11.10
N TYR A 536 20.53 -19.06 10.30
CA TYR A 536 20.41 -20.44 10.79
C TYR A 536 21.48 -20.74 11.85
N TYR A 537 22.75 -20.41 11.60
CA TYR A 537 23.86 -20.67 12.51
C TYR A 537 23.73 -19.92 13.84
N ILE A 538 23.30 -18.66 13.83
CA ILE A 538 23.08 -17.89 15.07
C ILE A 538 21.74 -18.22 15.75
N GLY A 539 21.00 -19.20 15.23
CA GLY A 539 19.72 -19.65 15.77
C GLY A 539 18.55 -18.69 15.53
N GLY A 540 18.70 -17.68 14.67
CA GLY A 540 17.67 -16.68 14.36
C GLY A 540 16.41 -17.26 13.69
N TYR A 541 16.51 -18.43 13.06
CA TYR A 541 15.35 -19.15 12.51
C TYR A 541 14.83 -20.29 13.36
N THR A 542 15.54 -20.65 14.44
CA THR A 542 15.17 -21.82 15.26
C THR A 542 13.71 -21.70 15.67
N TYR A 543 13.33 -20.55 16.24
CA TYR A 543 11.97 -20.31 16.67
C TYR A 543 10.95 -20.39 15.53
N ALA A 544 11.24 -19.74 14.41
CA ALA A 544 10.30 -19.64 13.29
C ALA A 544 9.96 -21.00 12.64
N PHE A 545 10.87 -21.98 12.72
CA PHE A 545 10.72 -23.28 12.05
C PHE A 545 10.51 -24.47 12.98
N THR A 546 10.80 -24.35 14.28
CA THR A 546 10.71 -25.50 15.21
C THR A 546 9.72 -25.30 16.35
N GLN A 547 9.32 -24.07 16.67
CA GLN A 547 8.40 -23.80 17.77
C GLN A 547 6.94 -23.81 17.29
N HIS A 548 6.05 -24.12 18.22
CA HIS A 548 4.62 -24.27 17.93
C HIS A 548 3.78 -23.48 18.94
N PRO A 549 3.98 -22.15 19.06
CA PRO A 549 3.28 -21.35 20.05
C PRO A 549 1.74 -21.42 19.95
N THR A 550 1.19 -21.62 18.75
CA THR A 550 -0.28 -21.72 18.57
C THR A 550 -0.89 -22.96 19.22
N SER A 551 -0.09 -23.97 19.56
CA SER A 551 -0.60 -25.23 20.14
C SER A 551 -1.42 -25.02 21.42
N ALA A 552 -0.99 -24.15 22.33
CA ALA A 552 -1.75 -23.83 23.53
C ALA A 552 -3.07 -23.08 23.21
N GLN A 553 -3.07 -22.26 22.15
CA GLN A 553 -4.28 -21.56 21.70
C GLN A 553 -5.28 -22.54 21.09
N ASP A 554 -4.81 -23.48 20.27
CA ASP A 554 -5.63 -24.54 19.67
C ASP A 554 -6.17 -25.52 20.73
N GLN A 555 -5.36 -25.87 21.72
CA GLN A 555 -5.77 -26.70 22.86
C GLN A 555 -6.82 -26.02 23.72
N ALA A 556 -6.63 -24.74 24.04
CA ALA A 556 -7.62 -23.97 24.80
C ALA A 556 -8.95 -23.86 24.05
N MET A 557 -8.91 -23.58 22.75
CA MET A 557 -10.08 -23.53 21.88
C MET A 557 -10.82 -24.88 21.83
N THR A 558 -10.08 -25.98 21.71
CA THR A 558 -10.64 -27.35 21.75
C THR A 558 -11.26 -27.66 23.11
N TRP A 559 -10.62 -27.25 24.21
CA TRP A 559 -11.18 -27.47 25.55
C TRP A 559 -12.50 -26.73 25.75
N VAL A 560 -12.61 -25.49 25.25
CA VAL A 560 -13.87 -24.72 25.29
C VAL A 560 -14.98 -25.50 24.58
N ARG A 561 -14.71 -25.96 23.35
CA ARG A 561 -15.63 -26.79 22.56
C ARG A 561 -16.17 -27.98 23.35
N ASP A 562 -15.28 -28.69 24.02
CA ASP A 562 -15.59 -29.99 24.60
C ASP A 562 -16.20 -29.88 26.02
N ASN A 563 -16.04 -28.74 26.71
CA ASN A 563 -16.38 -28.59 28.14
C ASN A 563 -17.32 -27.42 28.47
N VAL A 564 -17.47 -26.44 27.59
CA VAL A 564 -18.24 -25.22 27.87
C VAL A 564 -19.59 -25.26 27.14
N PRO A 565 -20.73 -25.07 27.84
CA PRO A 565 -22.04 -24.97 27.20
C PRO A 565 -22.12 -23.80 26.21
N ASN A 566 -22.77 -23.99 25.07
CA ASN A 566 -22.84 -22.99 24.00
C ASN A 566 -23.63 -21.73 24.41
N SER A 567 -24.49 -21.85 25.43
CA SER A 567 -25.21 -20.71 26.02
C SER A 567 -24.39 -19.88 26.99
N ALA A 568 -23.15 -20.28 27.32
CA ALA A 568 -22.32 -19.59 28.30
C ALA A 568 -21.82 -18.24 27.78
N PHE A 569 -21.74 -17.25 28.67
CA PHE A 569 -21.06 -16.00 28.42
C PHE A 569 -19.56 -16.17 28.65
N ILE A 570 -18.78 -16.04 27.57
CA ILE A 570 -17.34 -16.30 27.57
C ILE A 570 -16.60 -15.00 27.23
N VAL A 571 -15.72 -14.58 28.12
CA VAL A 571 -14.77 -13.50 27.84
C VAL A 571 -13.53 -14.10 27.19
N ILE A 572 -13.20 -13.64 25.99
CA ILE A 572 -12.12 -14.18 25.16
C ILE A 572 -11.18 -13.08 24.66
N ASN A 573 -10.00 -13.48 24.17
CA ASN A 573 -9.22 -12.65 23.25
C ASN A 573 -9.78 -12.79 21.81
N SER A 574 -9.55 -11.79 20.95
CA SER A 574 -10.14 -11.68 19.62
C SER A 574 -9.71 -12.79 18.65
N TYR A 575 -8.54 -13.41 18.83
CA TYR A 575 -8.09 -14.51 17.96
C TYR A 575 -8.99 -15.75 18.06
N LEU A 576 -9.78 -15.90 19.13
CA LEU A 576 -10.77 -16.98 19.27
C LEU A 576 -12.14 -16.63 18.68
N TYR A 577 -12.38 -15.36 18.35
CA TYR A 577 -13.73 -14.85 18.08
C TYR A 577 -14.42 -15.63 16.96
N MET A 578 -13.75 -15.74 15.81
CA MET A 578 -14.33 -16.35 14.62
C MET A 578 -14.59 -17.85 14.77
N ASP A 579 -13.64 -18.56 15.36
CA ASP A 579 -13.71 -20.01 15.55
C ASP A 579 -14.72 -20.42 16.64
N LEU A 580 -15.14 -19.50 17.51
CA LEU A 580 -16.22 -19.72 18.49
C LEU A 580 -17.58 -19.18 18.03
N ARG A 581 -17.64 -18.11 17.22
CA ARG A 581 -18.88 -17.42 16.83
C ARG A 581 -19.53 -17.88 15.53
N THR A 582 -18.84 -18.71 14.75
CA THR A 582 -19.28 -19.06 13.39
C THR A 582 -19.35 -20.56 13.22
N ASP A 583 -20.35 -21.03 12.48
CA ASP A 583 -20.49 -22.44 12.11
C ASP A 583 -19.23 -22.94 11.38
N GLY A 584 -18.77 -24.14 11.72
CA GLY A 584 -17.58 -24.76 11.14
C GLY A 584 -16.24 -24.27 11.70
N GLY A 585 -16.26 -23.37 12.69
CA GLY A 585 -15.07 -22.94 13.42
C GLY A 585 -14.44 -24.05 14.25
N ALA A 586 -13.11 -24.01 14.42
CA ALA A 586 -12.39 -25.07 15.14
C ALA A 586 -12.85 -25.20 16.61
N GLY A 587 -13.26 -24.07 17.22
CA GLY A 587 -13.78 -23.99 18.58
C GLY A 587 -15.21 -24.47 18.75
N VAL A 588 -15.94 -24.78 17.67
CA VAL A 588 -17.31 -25.33 17.72
C VAL A 588 -17.40 -26.73 17.10
N GLY A 589 -16.51 -27.05 16.16
CA GLY A 589 -16.54 -28.31 15.42
C GLY A 589 -17.84 -28.46 14.62
N ASP A 590 -18.50 -29.62 14.76
CA ASP A 590 -19.84 -29.86 14.19
C ASP A 590 -20.99 -29.33 15.09
N GLY A 591 -20.65 -28.67 16.20
CA GLY A 591 -21.60 -28.10 17.16
C GLY A 591 -22.09 -26.70 16.78
N ALA A 592 -22.99 -26.17 17.60
CA ALA A 592 -23.52 -24.81 17.42
C ALA A 592 -22.50 -23.74 17.86
N PRO A 593 -22.56 -22.50 17.33
CA PRO A 593 -21.71 -21.41 17.79
C PRO A 593 -21.97 -20.97 19.22
N TYR A 594 -21.01 -20.24 19.79
CA TYR A 594 -21.09 -19.52 21.07
C TYR A 594 -21.54 -18.07 20.85
N PRO A 595 -22.86 -17.77 20.86
CA PRO A 595 -23.38 -16.42 20.62
C PRO A 595 -22.92 -15.39 21.65
N TYR A 596 -22.47 -15.81 22.84
CA TYR A 596 -22.02 -14.94 23.93
C TYR A 596 -20.51 -15.01 24.19
N ALA A 597 -19.71 -15.45 23.21
CA ALA A 597 -18.25 -15.32 23.26
C ALA A 597 -17.84 -13.90 22.83
N HIS A 598 -17.41 -13.04 23.76
CA HIS A 598 -17.12 -11.62 23.50
C HIS A 598 -15.66 -11.26 23.82
N VAL A 599 -15.10 -10.35 23.01
CA VAL A 599 -13.72 -9.88 23.16
C VAL A 599 -13.60 -9.03 24.42
N TYR A 600 -12.61 -9.31 25.27
CA TYR A 600 -12.46 -8.69 26.60
C TYR A 600 -12.43 -7.17 26.57
N PHE A 601 -11.79 -6.55 25.57
CA PHE A 601 -11.79 -5.10 25.40
C PHE A 601 -13.21 -4.57 25.24
N ASN A 602 -14.01 -5.17 24.35
CA ASN A 602 -15.40 -4.79 24.14
C ASN A 602 -16.29 -5.10 25.35
N VAL A 603 -16.05 -6.21 26.06
CA VAL A 603 -16.75 -6.50 27.32
C VAL A 603 -16.49 -5.41 28.36
N ALA A 604 -15.33 -4.77 28.35
CA ALA A 604 -15.00 -3.69 29.28
C ALA A 604 -15.49 -2.31 28.82
N THR A 605 -15.49 -2.03 27.51
CA THR A 605 -15.69 -0.67 26.98
C THR A 605 -17.02 -0.44 26.28
N ASP A 606 -17.70 -1.49 25.80
CA ASP A 606 -18.94 -1.35 25.02
C ASP A 606 -20.17 -1.40 25.94
N PRO A 607 -20.93 -0.29 26.09
CA PRO A 607 -22.09 -0.23 26.98
C PRO A 607 -23.20 -1.20 26.58
N THR A 608 -23.30 -1.58 25.31
CA THR A 608 -24.26 -2.60 24.87
C THR A 608 -23.95 -3.97 25.48
N ILE A 609 -22.68 -4.23 25.81
CA ILE A 609 -22.25 -5.47 26.45
C ILE A 609 -22.29 -5.33 27.96
N TYR A 610 -21.52 -4.40 28.54
CA TYR A 610 -21.40 -4.37 30.01
C TYR A 610 -22.63 -3.80 30.72
N GLN A 611 -23.40 -2.90 30.09
CA GLN A 611 -24.62 -2.35 30.69
C GLN A 611 -25.87 -3.11 30.28
N GLN A 612 -26.05 -3.45 29.00
CA GLN A 612 -27.31 -4.06 28.55
C GLN A 612 -27.30 -5.58 28.69
N LEU A 613 -26.23 -6.25 28.25
CA LEU A 613 -26.15 -7.72 28.28
C LEU A 613 -25.76 -8.26 29.67
N LEU A 614 -24.73 -7.69 30.27
CA LEU A 614 -24.24 -8.08 31.58
C LEU A 614 -24.91 -7.35 32.76
N ASP A 615 -25.70 -6.30 32.51
CA ASP A 615 -26.38 -5.53 33.56
C ASP A 615 -25.42 -5.03 34.66
N ASN A 616 -24.20 -4.65 34.27
CA ASN A 616 -23.08 -4.29 35.16
C ASN A 616 -22.78 -5.37 36.23
N ASN A 617 -23.16 -6.62 35.99
CA ASN A 617 -23.04 -7.72 36.93
C ASN A 617 -22.00 -8.74 36.45
N TYR A 618 -20.87 -8.80 37.15
CA TYR A 618 -19.81 -9.77 36.84
C TYR A 618 -20.26 -11.23 37.01
N ASP A 619 -21.29 -11.49 37.82
CA ASP A 619 -21.86 -12.82 38.08
C ASP A 619 -22.61 -13.40 36.87
N ARG A 620 -22.73 -12.64 35.77
CA ARG A 620 -23.27 -13.11 34.49
C ARG A 620 -22.19 -13.58 33.50
N ILE A 621 -20.91 -13.46 33.86
CA ILE A 621 -19.80 -14.04 33.09
C ILE A 621 -19.61 -15.48 33.58
N ASP A 622 -19.56 -16.45 32.68
CA ASP A 622 -19.40 -17.87 33.04
C ASP A 622 -17.93 -18.30 32.96
N TYR A 623 -17.24 -17.90 31.89
CA TYR A 623 -15.86 -18.29 31.61
C TYR A 623 -15.00 -17.13 31.14
N ILE A 624 -13.72 -17.20 31.45
CA ILE A 624 -12.68 -16.29 30.97
C ILE A 624 -11.56 -17.14 30.38
N VAL A 625 -11.32 -17.02 29.07
CA VAL A 625 -10.20 -17.65 28.37
C VAL A 625 -9.16 -16.58 28.10
N ALA A 626 -8.09 -16.58 28.88
CA ALA A 626 -7.13 -15.48 28.90
C ALA A 626 -5.70 -15.97 28.70
N ASP A 627 -4.98 -15.28 27.84
CA ASP A 627 -3.52 -15.34 27.79
C ASP A 627 -2.89 -14.37 28.80
N SER A 628 -1.57 -14.45 28.94
CA SER A 628 -0.83 -13.59 29.86
C SER A 628 -0.96 -12.09 29.57
N GLU A 629 -1.15 -11.70 28.30
CA GLU A 629 -1.24 -10.29 27.91
C GLU A 629 -2.60 -9.71 28.31
N MET A 630 -3.68 -10.44 28.03
CA MET A 630 -5.03 -10.12 28.50
C MET A 630 -5.09 -10.02 30.03
N ILE A 631 -4.45 -10.94 30.76
CA ILE A 631 -4.39 -10.87 32.23
C ILE A 631 -3.62 -9.63 32.70
N ASN A 632 -2.52 -9.27 32.03
CA ASN A 632 -1.76 -8.06 32.36
C ASN A 632 -2.59 -6.80 32.11
N ASP A 633 -3.32 -6.70 31.01
CA ASP A 633 -4.21 -5.59 30.71
C ASP A 633 -5.27 -5.40 31.79
N ILE A 634 -5.95 -6.50 32.16
CA ILE A 634 -7.02 -6.49 33.18
C ILE A 634 -6.48 -6.02 34.54
N ASN A 635 -5.26 -6.40 34.90
CA ASN A 635 -4.65 -6.02 36.17
C ASN A 635 -4.07 -4.60 36.18
N ASN A 636 -3.52 -4.14 35.05
CA ASN A 636 -2.88 -2.83 34.94
C ASN A 636 -3.88 -1.68 34.78
N ASP A 637 -5.07 -1.95 34.23
CA ASP A 637 -6.17 -0.99 34.16
C ASP A 637 -7.45 -1.52 34.86
N PRO A 638 -7.45 -1.56 36.20
CA PRO A 638 -8.58 -2.08 36.98
C PRO A 638 -9.82 -1.18 36.91
N VAL A 639 -9.72 0.03 36.36
CA VAL A 639 -10.84 0.95 36.18
C VAL A 639 -11.62 0.56 34.93
N THR A 640 -10.94 0.43 33.79
CA THR A 640 -11.57 0.02 32.53
C THR A 640 -12.05 -1.42 32.61
N TYR A 641 -11.22 -2.35 33.08
CA TYR A 641 -11.55 -3.78 33.12
C TYR A 641 -12.27 -4.24 34.40
N LYS A 642 -12.89 -3.32 35.14
CA LYS A 642 -13.45 -3.58 36.48
C LYS A 642 -14.34 -4.82 36.55
N ILE A 643 -15.30 -4.96 35.62
CA ILE A 643 -16.26 -6.07 35.61
C ILE A 643 -15.57 -7.43 35.38
N ILE A 644 -14.58 -7.47 34.49
CA ILE A 644 -13.80 -8.67 34.18
C ILE A 644 -12.87 -9.01 35.34
N LEU A 645 -12.22 -8.02 35.95
CA LEU A 645 -11.37 -8.21 37.12
C LEU A 645 -12.16 -8.76 38.32
N GLN A 646 -13.42 -8.34 38.51
CA GLN A 646 -14.30 -8.90 39.53
C GLN A 646 -14.65 -10.36 39.25
N ALA A 647 -15.02 -10.69 38.00
CA ALA A 647 -15.28 -12.06 37.57
C ALA A 647 -14.04 -12.95 37.74
N LEU A 648 -12.86 -12.46 37.35
CA LEU A 648 -11.59 -13.16 37.48
C LEU A 648 -11.26 -13.47 38.94
N LYS A 649 -11.47 -12.52 39.86
CA LYS A 649 -11.28 -12.74 41.31
C LYS A 649 -12.29 -13.72 41.91
N ALA A 650 -13.47 -13.82 41.31
CA ALA A 650 -14.53 -14.76 41.70
C ALA A 650 -14.45 -16.10 40.95
N SER A 651 -13.36 -16.39 40.24
CA SER A 651 -13.22 -17.58 39.40
C SER A 651 -12.28 -18.63 39.97
N VAL A 652 -12.44 -19.86 39.48
CA VAL A 652 -11.53 -20.98 39.69
C VAL A 652 -10.84 -21.33 38.38
N LEU A 653 -9.51 -21.53 38.43
CA LEU A 653 -8.76 -22.03 37.27
C LEU A 653 -9.19 -23.47 36.98
N ARG A 654 -9.64 -23.73 35.76
CA ARG A 654 -10.05 -25.08 35.31
C ARG A 654 -8.95 -25.82 34.58
N VAL A 655 -8.26 -25.13 33.70
CA VAL A 655 -7.15 -25.70 32.93
C VAL A 655 -6.18 -24.59 32.53
N GLU A 656 -4.91 -24.98 32.40
CA GLU A 656 -3.80 -24.15 31.97
C GLU A 656 -3.07 -24.91 30.85
N TYR A 657 -2.94 -24.28 29.69
CA TYR A 657 -2.18 -24.81 28.56
C TYR A 657 -0.91 -24.00 28.39
N LYS A 658 0.23 -24.67 28.50
CA LYS A 658 1.55 -24.10 28.27
C LYS A 658 2.16 -24.73 27.04
N THR A 659 2.83 -23.89 26.27
CA THR A 659 3.71 -24.34 25.19
C THR A 659 5.00 -24.89 25.78
N ASP A 660 5.48 -26.03 25.28
CA ASP A 660 6.76 -26.66 25.67
C ASP A 660 7.98 -25.93 25.04
N ASP A 661 7.86 -24.62 24.85
CA ASP A 661 8.78 -23.78 24.09
C ASP A 661 9.63 -22.92 25.05
N GLN A 662 10.96 -22.85 24.85
CA GLN A 662 11.88 -22.35 25.89
C GLN A 662 11.85 -20.82 26.12
N ASN A 663 11.36 -20.02 25.17
CA ASN A 663 11.42 -18.53 25.24
C ASN A 663 10.14 -17.80 24.81
N SER A 664 9.14 -18.50 24.28
CA SER A 664 7.82 -17.93 23.93
C SER A 664 6.73 -18.74 24.61
N GLN A 665 6.87 -18.92 25.93
CA GLN A 665 5.85 -19.61 26.73
C GLN A 665 4.55 -18.83 26.66
N ILE A 666 3.68 -19.27 25.78
CA ILE A 666 2.28 -18.89 25.79
C ILE A 666 1.62 -19.74 26.85
N ASP A 667 0.98 -19.02 27.75
CA ASP A 667 0.22 -19.55 28.86
C ASP A 667 -1.23 -19.11 28.66
N ILE A 668 -2.08 -20.06 28.30
CA ILE A 668 -3.53 -19.84 28.16
C ILE A 668 -4.22 -20.47 29.36
N LYS A 669 -4.95 -19.65 30.11
CA LYS A 669 -5.69 -20.07 31.29
C LYS A 669 -7.18 -19.95 31.05
N ILE A 670 -7.91 -20.99 31.42
CA ILE A 670 -9.36 -20.99 31.37
C ILE A 670 -9.89 -20.98 32.79
N TYR A 671 -10.56 -19.88 33.13
CA TYR A 671 -11.19 -19.66 34.41
C TYR A 671 -12.70 -19.86 34.30
N GLN A 672 -13.30 -20.50 35.29
CA GLN A 672 -14.74 -20.56 35.44
C GLN A 672 -15.17 -19.70 36.63
N VAL A 673 -16.12 -18.80 36.41
CA VAL A 673 -16.65 -17.93 37.46
C VAL A 673 -17.51 -18.74 38.42
N VAL A 674 -17.32 -18.52 39.72
CA VAL A 674 -18.15 -19.13 40.77
C VAL A 674 -19.29 -18.17 41.08
N HIS A 675 -20.48 -18.52 40.61
CA HIS A 675 -21.66 -17.66 40.73
C HIS A 675 -22.15 -17.59 42.18
N LYS A 676 -22.51 -16.39 42.63
CA LYS A 676 -23.14 -16.15 43.94
C LYS A 676 -24.61 -16.52 43.96
N TYR A 677 -25.28 -16.42 42.82
CA TYR A 677 -26.69 -16.73 42.64
C TYR A 677 -26.87 -17.92 41.67
N PRO A 678 -28.02 -18.62 41.70
CA PRO A 678 -28.33 -19.60 40.66
C PRO A 678 -28.19 -18.94 39.29
N GLN A 679 -27.48 -19.61 38.38
CA GLN A 679 -27.05 -19.13 37.05
C GLN A 679 -28.03 -18.09 36.47
N PRO A 680 -27.68 -16.78 36.49
CA PRO A 680 -28.47 -15.79 35.79
C PRO A 680 -28.36 -16.07 34.30
N ILE A 681 -29.33 -16.80 33.76
CA ILE A 681 -29.41 -17.07 32.32
C ILE A 681 -29.41 -15.72 31.62
N VAL A 682 -28.44 -15.49 30.74
CA VAL A 682 -28.46 -14.39 29.79
C VAL A 682 -29.60 -14.68 28.83
N TYR A 683 -30.83 -14.35 29.23
CA TYR A 683 -31.99 -14.45 28.38
C TYR A 683 -31.85 -13.40 27.31
N GLY A 684 -31.62 -13.87 26.09
CA GLY A 684 -32.02 -13.11 24.95
C GLY A 684 -33.54 -12.97 24.90
N SER A 685 -34.08 -11.78 25.18
CA SER A 685 -35.48 -11.46 24.90
C SER A 685 -35.72 -11.23 23.39
N GLY A 686 -35.06 -12.01 22.55
CA GLY A 686 -35.11 -11.94 21.11
C GLY A 686 -34.58 -13.25 20.56
N THR A 687 -35.16 -13.71 19.46
CA THR A 687 -34.67 -14.90 18.75
C THR A 687 -33.16 -14.76 18.50
N SER A 688 -32.40 -15.87 18.43
CA SER A 688 -30.94 -15.86 18.26
C SER A 688 -30.42 -15.00 17.08
N HIS A 689 -31.30 -14.63 16.14
CA HIS A 689 -31.06 -13.64 15.09
C HIS A 689 -31.02 -12.19 15.60
N GLU A 690 -31.84 -11.82 16.57
CA GLU A 690 -32.03 -10.43 17.05
C GLU A 690 -30.93 -9.94 17.98
N ILE A 691 -30.15 -10.82 18.65
CA ILE A 691 -29.05 -10.40 19.55
C ILE A 691 -27.71 -10.42 18.84
N ALA A 692 -27.55 -11.35 17.88
CA ALA A 692 -26.52 -11.22 16.86
C ALA A 692 -26.72 -9.94 16.03
N GLN A 693 -27.97 -9.47 15.89
CA GLN A 693 -28.31 -8.17 15.29
C GLN A 693 -28.38 -6.99 16.27
N SER A 694 -28.58 -7.17 17.59
CA SER A 694 -28.71 -6.04 18.54
C SER A 694 -27.36 -5.42 18.90
N THR A 695 -26.25 -6.14 18.65
CA THR A 695 -24.90 -5.56 18.62
C THR A 695 -24.53 -5.00 17.24
N MET A 696 -25.43 -5.07 16.25
CA MET A 696 -25.30 -4.43 14.94
C MET A 696 -26.21 -3.19 14.86
N PRO A 697 -25.83 -2.12 14.13
CA PRO A 697 -26.78 -1.08 13.77
C PRO A 697 -27.91 -1.68 12.92
N ILE A 698 -29.14 -1.57 13.40
CA ILE A 698 -30.37 -2.05 12.74
C ILE A 698 -30.46 -1.50 11.30
N ASP A 699 -30.67 -2.39 10.31
CA ASP A 699 -30.96 -2.04 8.93
C ASP A 699 -32.36 -1.38 8.83
N ARG A 700 -32.39 -0.05 8.63
CA ARG A 700 -33.62 0.75 8.51
C ARG A 700 -34.30 0.60 7.14
N ARG A 701 -34.59 -0.62 6.68
CA ARG A 701 -35.38 -0.80 5.44
C ARG A 701 -36.72 -1.48 5.59
N ASN A 702 -37.05 -2.05 6.75
CA ASN A 702 -38.28 -2.84 6.91
C ASN A 702 -39.26 -2.31 7.97
N TYR A 703 -39.35 -0.98 8.15
CA TYR A 703 -40.49 -0.36 8.84
C TYR A 703 -41.02 0.83 8.04
N VAL A 704 -41.86 0.52 7.06
CA VAL A 704 -42.95 1.40 6.62
C VAL A 704 -44.20 0.53 6.62
N GLY A 705 -44.96 0.62 7.70
CA GLY A 705 -46.36 0.22 7.78
C GLY A 705 -47.21 1.47 7.78
#